data_AF-B3QTP3-F1
#
_entry.id   AF-B3QTP3-F1
#
_cell.length_a   1.000
_cell.length_b   1.000
_cell.length_c   1.000
_cell.angle_alpha   90.00
_cell.angle_beta   90.00
_cell.angle_gamma   90.00
#
_symmetry.space_group_name_H-M   'P 1'
#
loop_
_entity.id
_entity.type
_entity.pdbx_description
1 polymer ?
#
loop_
_entity_poly.entity_id
_entity_poly.type
_entity_poly.pdbx_seq_one_letter_code
_entity_poly.pdbx_strand_id
1 'polypeptide(L)'
;MCAKQHKHAVKWLFFISLIFCAILFSACEKDVQPDIKKSERLYREGLLFQESYEYQRALQAFQDAAALDSALGRTRAWRLNMVELAKIQQCIGWLPEALASIEKASELAASDSALLQDDFRRKEAALHAKLGHHHAAIDALKKIESQTTSDRLHLAEAYLQLRDAGLAYRYFQLAATSKEPMAQLRAYAGLSQIFVGSPATARDQDSAAVYVKKILDLTAQIRDSKLPDEQKFEMLHQAALQLSTFDEERRNASFLMYQALALIQKTGSEMLTRTVAFEANSLVTRRASTLEIALNFFKKTNYLIGMAHAYVLLGLEDVYSPQQQIDYLKNGLDAYESLFAPKIPIAVANDMDAGFYRLINLLLRQGRHLEAYEVSERVKMLHQRSLLGENSFQFAGDSLKPVLHHLEQLYAEIAALQVLSDSSAFLSDLDKNVRQNFLSRRLAEKQGEFFGLLADLRKEHPNYAEIFLPTPLTLPSLQSLLPEKTALVDVFFSEEKATVIFITSDKVKVMQNALNREDLQGALSELRWEFLENAAHVTDGLWQNESRRKLSDAFVAAIEPELQDIQQLFICSQLPIPFHLLGRSAYLQEQVALSYLTSAKQLELARYVQNQKIVEFMNVSDMQRVPLPFYSKQRESVVLWGAVPEQGLAEQKVILELALQNSASIAVVLKQLAEDKIMRNDFSWVIFSAYGY
;
A
#
# COMPACT_ATOMS: atom_id res chain seq x y z
N MET A 1 -65.28 -12.16 70.33
CA MET A 1 -65.48 -11.08 69.35
C MET A 1 -64.19 -10.60 68.65
N CYS A 2 -62.99 -10.74 69.23
CA CYS A 2 -61.72 -10.29 68.61
C CYS A 2 -61.24 -11.07 67.36
N ALA A 3 -61.69 -12.30 67.11
CA ALA A 3 -61.22 -13.09 65.96
C ALA A 3 -61.86 -12.70 64.61
N LYS A 4 -63.01 -12.01 64.61
CA LYS A 4 -63.71 -11.60 63.36
C LYS A 4 -63.17 -10.29 62.77
N GLN A 5 -62.59 -9.40 63.59
CA GLN A 5 -62.01 -8.15 63.09
C GLN A 5 -60.64 -8.35 62.39
N HIS A 6 -59.86 -9.35 62.80
CA HIS A 6 -58.54 -9.61 62.18
C HIS A 6 -58.64 -10.13 60.74
N LYS A 7 -59.67 -10.91 60.40
CA LYS A 7 -59.87 -11.42 59.01
C LYS A 7 -60.29 -10.32 58.03
N HIS A 8 -60.95 -9.27 58.49
CA HIS A 8 -61.30 -8.12 57.64
C HIS A 8 -60.10 -7.21 57.39
N ALA A 9 -59.25 -6.98 58.40
CA ALA A 9 -58.04 -6.17 58.24
C ALA A 9 -57.03 -6.79 57.26
N VAL A 10 -56.82 -8.13 57.33
CA VAL A 10 -55.89 -8.82 56.42
C VAL A 10 -56.41 -8.83 54.97
N LYS A 11 -57.72 -8.99 54.74
CA LYS A 11 -58.30 -8.88 53.40
C LYS A 11 -58.20 -7.45 52.84
N TRP A 12 -58.34 -6.43 53.68
CA TRP A 12 -58.21 -5.04 53.25
C TRP A 12 -56.76 -4.67 52.90
N LEU A 13 -55.78 -5.12 53.70
CA LEU A 13 -54.36 -4.95 53.40
C LEU A 13 -53.93 -5.68 52.12
N PHE A 14 -54.46 -6.89 51.88
CA PHE A 14 -54.18 -7.62 50.63
C PHE A 14 -54.78 -6.92 49.42
N PHE A 15 -55.99 -6.35 49.54
CA PHE A 15 -56.64 -5.62 48.46
C PHE A 15 -55.94 -4.29 48.15
N ILE A 16 -55.49 -3.56 49.17
CA ILE A 16 -54.66 -2.35 48.99
C ILE A 16 -53.34 -2.71 48.32
N SER A 17 -52.67 -3.78 48.75
CA SER A 17 -51.41 -4.23 48.12
C SER A 17 -51.60 -4.62 46.65
N LEU A 18 -52.73 -5.23 46.30
CA LEU A 18 -53.04 -5.63 44.93
C LEU A 18 -53.36 -4.42 44.04
N ILE A 19 -54.06 -3.42 44.58
CA ILE A 19 -54.30 -2.14 43.90
C ILE A 19 -53.00 -1.35 43.75
N PHE A 20 -52.14 -1.32 44.77
CA PHE A 20 -50.85 -0.63 44.71
C PHE A 20 -49.90 -1.30 43.70
N CYS A 21 -49.89 -2.63 43.62
CA CYS A 21 -49.18 -3.35 42.55
C CYS A 21 -49.79 -3.07 41.17
N ALA A 22 -51.12 -3.03 41.02
CA ALA A 22 -51.75 -2.72 39.74
C ALA A 22 -51.48 -1.28 39.27
N ILE A 23 -51.44 -0.31 40.19
CA ILE A 23 -51.09 1.09 39.90
C ILE A 23 -49.59 1.24 39.59
N LEU A 24 -48.71 0.50 40.26
CA LEU A 24 -47.27 0.47 39.94
C LEU A 24 -46.98 -0.22 38.59
N PHE A 25 -47.75 -1.24 38.20
CA PHE A 25 -47.66 -1.85 36.87
C PHE A 25 -48.26 -0.95 35.78
N SER A 26 -49.35 -0.23 36.07
CA SER A 26 -49.96 0.73 35.14
C SER A 26 -49.15 2.03 34.96
N ALA A 27 -48.36 2.44 35.94
CA ALA A 27 -47.52 3.65 35.85
C ALA A 27 -46.14 3.41 35.19
N CYS A 28 -45.76 2.14 34.97
CA CYS A 28 -44.56 1.77 34.21
C CYS A 28 -44.81 1.51 32.73
N GLU A 29 -46.07 1.47 32.30
CA GLU A 29 -46.45 1.46 30.88
C GLU A 29 -46.46 2.91 30.36
N LYS A 30 -45.30 3.59 30.46
CA LYS A 30 -45.07 4.79 29.64
C LYS A 30 -45.27 4.37 28.19
N ASP A 31 -46.04 5.18 27.46
CA ASP A 31 -46.40 5.03 26.05
C ASP A 31 -45.17 4.77 25.16
N VAL A 32 -44.71 3.51 25.07
CA VAL A 32 -43.60 3.07 24.22
C VAL A 32 -44.02 2.97 22.74
N GLN A 33 -45.31 2.78 22.48
CA GLN A 33 -45.87 2.67 21.12
C GLN A 33 -45.77 3.92 20.23
N PRO A 34 -46.02 5.16 20.70
CA PRO A 34 -45.88 6.35 19.86
C PRO A 34 -44.44 6.59 19.38
N ASP A 35 -43.44 6.30 20.23
CA ASP A 35 -42.03 6.49 19.88
C ASP A 35 -41.56 5.47 18.83
N ILE A 36 -42.00 4.21 18.90
CA ILE A 36 -41.74 3.18 17.86
C ILE A 36 -42.32 3.58 16.50
N LYS A 37 -43.58 4.04 16.47
CA LYS A 37 -44.21 4.47 15.21
C LYS A 37 -43.53 5.69 14.61
N LYS A 38 -43.00 6.58 15.47
CA LYS A 38 -42.26 7.76 15.06
C LYS A 38 -40.89 7.40 14.48
N SER A 39 -40.15 6.48 15.11
CA SER A 39 -38.85 6.04 14.58
C SER A 39 -38.99 5.31 13.25
N GLU A 40 -39.96 4.40 13.11
CA GLU A 40 -40.25 3.71 11.84
C GLU A 40 -40.59 4.68 10.71
N ARG A 41 -41.37 5.73 11.01
CA ARG A 41 -41.69 6.77 10.04
C ARG A 41 -40.43 7.52 9.60
N LEU A 42 -39.58 7.93 10.55
CA LEU A 42 -38.33 8.63 10.25
C LEU A 42 -37.37 7.77 9.41
N TYR A 43 -37.28 6.46 9.66
CA TYR A 43 -36.50 5.56 8.81
C TYR A 43 -37.02 5.52 7.37
N ARG A 44 -38.35 5.46 7.17
CA ARG A 44 -38.95 5.52 5.82
C ARG A 44 -38.68 6.84 5.13
N GLU A 45 -38.81 7.95 5.85
CA GLU A 45 -38.47 9.28 5.33
C GLU A 45 -36.98 9.34 4.94
N GLY A 46 -36.10 8.76 5.76
CA GLY A 46 -34.67 8.64 5.46
C GLY A 46 -34.38 7.88 4.16
N LEU A 47 -35.05 6.74 3.94
CA LEU A 47 -34.92 5.97 2.69
C LEU A 47 -35.37 6.78 1.47
N LEU A 48 -36.50 7.50 1.56
CA LEU A 48 -36.98 8.36 0.47
C LEU A 48 -36.02 9.50 0.15
N PHE A 49 -35.42 10.12 1.17
CA PHE A 49 -34.38 11.13 0.98
C PHE A 49 -33.14 10.54 0.34
N GLN A 50 -32.73 9.33 0.72
CA GLN A 50 -31.60 8.63 0.11
C GLN A 50 -31.85 8.33 -1.38
N GLU A 51 -33.04 7.84 -1.74
CA GLU A 51 -33.44 7.59 -3.14
C GLU A 51 -33.46 8.88 -3.98
N SER A 52 -33.71 10.03 -3.34
CA SER A 52 -33.72 11.35 -3.96
C SER A 52 -32.35 12.06 -3.90
N TYR A 53 -31.30 11.38 -3.44
CA TYR A 53 -29.94 11.90 -3.25
C TYR A 53 -29.86 13.09 -2.25
N GLU A 54 -30.85 13.24 -1.37
CA GLU A 54 -30.90 14.26 -0.31
C GLU A 54 -30.16 13.77 0.97
N TYR A 55 -28.87 13.45 0.83
CA TYR A 55 -28.09 12.72 1.85
C TYR A 55 -28.08 13.38 3.24
N GLN A 56 -28.09 14.71 3.34
CA GLN A 56 -28.14 15.41 4.64
C GLN A 56 -29.45 15.15 5.38
N ARG A 57 -30.59 15.21 4.68
CA ARG A 57 -31.90 14.95 5.28
C ARG A 57 -32.08 13.47 5.59
N ALA A 58 -31.57 12.60 4.72
CA ALA A 58 -31.51 11.17 4.98
C ALA A 58 -30.73 10.89 6.28
N LEU A 59 -29.51 11.42 6.38
CA LEU A 59 -28.65 11.29 7.55
C LEU A 59 -29.36 11.74 8.84
N GLN A 60 -29.96 12.94 8.82
CA GLN A 60 -30.68 13.47 9.98
C GLN A 60 -31.86 12.57 10.38
N ALA A 61 -32.68 12.14 9.42
CA ALA A 61 -33.82 11.27 9.68
C ALA A 61 -33.39 9.92 10.30
N PHE A 62 -32.31 9.31 9.79
CA PHE A 62 -31.76 8.08 10.35
C PHE A 62 -31.17 8.29 11.75
N GLN A 63 -30.48 9.40 12.01
CA GLN A 63 -29.93 9.74 13.32
C GLN A 63 -31.03 9.97 14.37
N ASP A 64 -32.05 10.76 14.02
CA ASP A 64 -33.20 11.03 14.89
C ASP A 64 -33.97 9.75 15.21
N ALA A 65 -34.20 8.90 14.21
CA ALA A 65 -34.83 7.60 14.38
C ALA A 65 -33.99 6.68 15.29
N ALA A 66 -32.68 6.61 15.04
CA ALA A 66 -31.76 5.78 15.82
C ALA A 66 -31.65 6.24 17.28
N ALA A 67 -31.74 7.54 17.54
CA ALA A 67 -31.77 8.08 18.90
C ALA A 67 -33.03 7.64 19.66
N LEU A 68 -34.21 7.73 19.02
CA LEU A 68 -35.48 7.26 19.60
C LEU A 68 -35.44 5.75 19.89
N ASP A 69 -35.02 4.93 18.92
CA ASP A 69 -34.94 3.48 19.07
C ASP A 69 -33.88 3.02 20.10
N SER A 70 -32.82 3.82 20.30
CA SER A 70 -31.80 3.51 21.30
C SER A 70 -32.35 3.53 22.73
N ALA A 71 -33.38 4.33 22.99
CA ALA A 71 -34.10 4.37 24.26
C ALA A 71 -35.07 3.18 24.42
N LEU A 72 -35.38 2.48 23.33
CA LEU A 72 -36.37 1.40 23.24
C LEU A 72 -35.74 -0.01 23.24
N GLY A 73 -34.46 -0.11 23.57
CA GLY A 73 -33.77 -1.41 23.73
C GLY A 73 -33.03 -1.91 22.49
N ARG A 74 -32.77 -1.05 21.49
CA ARG A 74 -31.92 -1.35 20.31
C ARG A 74 -32.34 -2.64 19.59
N THR A 75 -33.55 -2.60 19.02
CA THR A 75 -34.21 -3.72 18.35
C THR A 75 -33.42 -4.22 17.12
N ARG A 76 -33.84 -5.36 16.55
CA ARG A 76 -33.32 -5.84 15.26
C ARG A 76 -33.51 -4.80 14.14
N ALA A 77 -34.63 -4.09 14.14
CA ALA A 77 -34.90 -3.03 13.16
C ALA A 77 -33.87 -1.90 13.28
N TRP A 78 -33.54 -1.49 14.51
CA TRP A 78 -32.50 -0.50 14.75
C TRP A 78 -31.16 -0.91 14.12
N ARG A 79 -30.71 -2.16 14.33
CA ARG A 79 -29.44 -2.66 13.75
C ARG A 79 -29.43 -2.66 12.22
N LEU A 80 -30.53 -3.05 11.57
CA LEU A 80 -30.64 -2.99 10.12
C LEU A 80 -30.59 -1.55 9.61
N ASN A 81 -31.20 -0.60 10.32
CA ASN A 81 -31.15 0.81 9.94
C ASN A 81 -29.77 1.45 10.19
N MET A 82 -28.97 0.93 11.13
CA MET A 82 -27.57 1.35 11.28
C MET A 82 -26.73 1.02 10.03
N VAL A 83 -27.07 -0.06 9.30
CA VAL A 83 -26.43 -0.38 8.01
C VAL A 83 -26.78 0.67 6.95
N GLU A 84 -28.04 1.10 6.88
CA GLU A 84 -28.44 2.14 5.92
C GLU A 84 -27.81 3.49 6.28
N LEU A 85 -27.76 3.83 7.56
CA LEU A 85 -27.02 5.00 8.05
C LEU A 85 -25.54 4.94 7.63
N ALA A 86 -24.88 3.79 7.80
CA ALA A 86 -23.50 3.60 7.38
C ALA A 86 -23.30 3.75 5.85
N LYS A 87 -24.28 3.37 5.03
CA LYS A 87 -24.23 3.60 3.58
C LYS A 87 -24.33 5.08 3.24
N ILE A 88 -25.23 5.83 3.90
CA ILE A 88 -25.36 7.28 3.71
C ILE A 88 -24.06 7.97 4.12
N GLN A 89 -23.50 7.59 5.27
CA GLN A 89 -22.22 8.10 5.76
C GLN A 89 -21.09 7.83 4.76
N GLN A 90 -21.01 6.63 4.17
CA GLN A 90 -20.05 6.35 3.09
C GLN A 90 -20.25 7.27 1.87
N CYS A 91 -21.50 7.51 1.45
CA CYS A 91 -21.79 8.37 0.29
C CYS A 91 -21.33 9.82 0.49
N ILE A 92 -21.31 10.31 1.74
CA ILE A 92 -20.85 11.65 2.09
C ILE A 92 -19.40 11.69 2.60
N GLY A 93 -18.68 10.55 2.59
CA GLY A 93 -17.27 10.47 2.99
C GLY A 93 -17.02 10.36 4.51
N TRP A 94 -18.03 10.02 5.31
CA TRP A 94 -17.92 9.83 6.75
C TRP A 94 -17.59 8.36 7.07
N LEU A 95 -16.39 7.91 6.65
CA LEU A 95 -15.99 6.51 6.73
C LEU A 95 -15.77 5.99 8.16
N PRO A 96 -15.10 6.72 9.07
CA PRO A 96 -15.01 6.30 10.47
C PRO A 96 -16.38 6.19 11.13
N GLU A 97 -17.28 7.14 10.86
CA GLU A 97 -18.63 7.12 11.41
C GLU A 97 -19.48 5.97 10.84
N ALA A 98 -19.27 5.63 9.56
CA ALA A 98 -19.86 4.44 8.94
C ALA A 98 -19.36 3.15 9.60
N LEU A 99 -18.06 3.05 9.87
CA LEU A 99 -17.47 1.91 10.56
C LEU A 99 -18.04 1.77 11.97
N ALA A 100 -18.02 2.84 12.76
CA ALA A 100 -18.58 2.85 14.11
C ALA A 100 -20.07 2.46 14.15
N SER A 101 -20.84 2.86 13.12
CA SER A 101 -22.24 2.49 12.97
C SER A 101 -22.43 0.98 12.75
N ILE A 102 -21.56 0.36 11.94
CA ILE A 102 -21.57 -1.08 11.68
C ILE A 102 -21.05 -1.87 12.88
N GLU A 103 -19.95 -1.46 13.51
CA GLU A 103 -19.38 -2.11 14.70
C GLU A 103 -20.43 -2.18 15.82
N LYS A 104 -21.10 -1.05 16.10
CA LYS A 104 -22.17 -0.99 17.10
C LYS A 104 -23.37 -1.89 16.75
N ALA A 105 -23.69 -2.03 15.46
CA ALA A 105 -24.72 -2.96 15.02
C ALA A 105 -24.28 -4.43 15.20
N SER A 106 -23.03 -4.73 14.89
CA SER A 106 -22.37 -6.04 14.99
C SER A 106 -22.30 -6.52 16.45
N GLU A 107 -21.84 -5.68 17.38
CA GLU A 107 -21.74 -5.98 18.82
C GLU A 107 -23.08 -6.40 19.44
N LEU A 108 -24.17 -5.76 19.00
CA LEU A 108 -25.51 -6.00 19.52
C LEU A 108 -26.26 -7.14 18.79
N ALA A 109 -25.63 -7.73 17.77
CA ALA A 109 -26.21 -8.81 16.98
C ALA A 109 -26.00 -10.21 17.59
N ALA A 110 -25.40 -10.31 18.78
CA ALA A 110 -25.10 -11.60 19.42
C ALA A 110 -26.32 -12.53 19.57
N SER A 111 -27.52 -11.97 19.69
CA SER A 111 -28.79 -12.71 19.77
C SER A 111 -29.49 -12.91 18.41
N ASP A 112 -28.95 -12.36 17.32
CA ASP A 112 -29.50 -12.52 15.98
C ASP A 112 -29.05 -13.85 15.34
N SER A 113 -29.63 -14.16 14.17
CA SER A 113 -29.19 -15.30 13.37
C SER A 113 -27.74 -15.13 12.91
N ALA A 114 -27.00 -16.26 12.82
CA ALA A 114 -25.64 -16.29 12.30
C ALA A 114 -25.49 -15.60 10.94
N LEU A 115 -26.49 -15.76 10.05
CA LEU A 115 -26.52 -15.08 8.75
C LEU A 115 -26.47 -13.54 8.87
N LEU A 116 -27.17 -12.97 9.85
CA LEU A 116 -27.18 -11.51 10.04
C LEU A 116 -25.88 -11.01 10.68
N GLN A 117 -25.34 -11.76 11.64
CA GLN A 117 -24.02 -11.47 12.21
C GLN A 117 -22.93 -11.50 11.13
N ASP A 118 -22.96 -12.50 10.26
CA ASP A 118 -22.01 -12.64 9.17
C ASP A 118 -22.15 -11.50 8.13
N ASP A 119 -23.36 -11.01 7.85
CA ASP A 119 -23.57 -9.82 7.01
C ASP A 119 -22.94 -8.56 7.63
N PHE A 120 -23.09 -8.34 8.94
CA PHE A 120 -22.42 -7.22 9.62
C PHE A 120 -20.90 -7.34 9.56
N ARG A 121 -20.34 -8.53 9.83
CA ARG A 121 -18.89 -8.79 9.74
C ARG A 121 -18.33 -8.53 8.34
N ARG A 122 -19.07 -8.86 7.27
CA ARG A 122 -18.67 -8.56 5.89
C ARG A 122 -18.60 -7.05 5.64
N LYS A 123 -19.57 -6.29 6.14
CA LYS A 123 -19.60 -4.82 5.99
C LYS A 123 -18.49 -4.15 6.80
N GLU A 124 -18.27 -4.63 8.02
CA GLU A 124 -17.17 -4.23 8.90
C GLU A 124 -15.83 -4.45 8.21
N ALA A 125 -15.58 -5.66 7.69
CA ALA A 125 -14.38 -5.98 6.94
C ALA A 125 -14.18 -5.12 5.70
N ALA A 126 -15.24 -4.85 4.93
CA ALA A 126 -15.17 -3.99 3.75
C ALA A 126 -14.79 -2.53 4.09
N LEU A 127 -15.29 -2.00 5.21
CA LEU A 127 -14.96 -0.66 5.69
C LEU A 127 -13.52 -0.60 6.23
N HIS A 128 -13.10 -1.59 7.01
CA HIS A 128 -11.71 -1.72 7.43
C HIS A 128 -10.77 -1.78 6.22
N ALA A 129 -11.07 -2.61 5.22
CA ALA A 129 -10.25 -2.72 4.01
C ALA A 129 -10.18 -1.41 3.22
N LYS A 130 -11.26 -0.62 3.15
CA LYS A 130 -11.28 0.71 2.53
C LYS A 130 -10.41 1.72 3.28
N LEU A 131 -10.37 1.64 4.61
CA LEU A 131 -9.51 2.43 5.49
C LEU A 131 -8.07 1.87 5.56
N GLY A 132 -7.72 0.84 4.78
CA GLY A 132 -6.40 0.21 4.84
C GLY A 132 -6.16 -0.63 6.10
N HIS A 133 -7.18 -0.84 6.94
CA HIS A 133 -7.08 -1.61 8.18
C HIS A 133 -7.13 -3.14 7.92
N HIS A 134 -6.11 -3.70 7.29
CA HIS A 134 -6.15 -5.06 6.76
C HIS A 134 -6.14 -6.15 7.83
N HIS A 135 -5.47 -5.93 8.97
CA HIS A 135 -5.55 -6.89 10.08
C HIS A 135 -6.97 -6.98 10.64
N ALA A 136 -7.60 -5.83 10.92
CA ALA A 136 -8.98 -5.78 11.42
C ALA A 136 -9.98 -6.40 10.42
N ALA A 137 -9.79 -6.14 9.12
CA ALA A 137 -10.61 -6.75 8.08
C ALA A 137 -10.51 -8.30 8.08
N ILE A 138 -9.30 -8.85 8.24
CA ILE A 138 -9.08 -10.29 8.34
C ILE A 138 -9.75 -10.86 9.59
N ASP A 139 -9.62 -10.20 10.74
CA ASP A 139 -10.21 -10.65 11.99
C ASP A 139 -11.74 -10.68 11.92
N ALA A 140 -12.37 -9.69 11.28
CA ALA A 140 -13.81 -9.68 11.03
C ALA A 140 -14.23 -10.84 10.11
N LEU A 141 -13.52 -11.09 9.01
CA LEU A 141 -13.83 -12.17 8.06
C LEU A 141 -13.58 -13.57 8.63
N LYS A 142 -12.58 -13.76 9.50
CA LYS A 142 -12.31 -15.04 10.17
C LYS A 142 -13.40 -15.47 11.14
N LYS A 143 -14.14 -14.51 11.69
CA LYS A 143 -15.25 -14.79 12.62
C LYS A 143 -16.49 -15.34 11.90
N ILE A 144 -16.59 -15.18 10.58
CA ILE A 144 -17.72 -15.66 9.77
C ILE A 144 -17.79 -17.20 9.81
N GLU A 145 -18.93 -17.76 10.22
CA GLU A 145 -19.11 -19.20 10.37
C GLU A 145 -19.13 -19.92 9.02
N SER A 146 -19.82 -19.34 8.04
CA SER A 146 -19.93 -19.89 6.68
C SER A 146 -19.35 -18.92 5.65
N GLN A 147 -18.04 -19.04 5.42
CA GLN A 147 -17.33 -18.20 4.45
C GLN A 147 -17.76 -18.54 3.01
N THR A 148 -18.33 -17.55 2.34
CA THR A 148 -18.64 -17.57 0.91
C THR A 148 -17.36 -17.45 0.07
N THR A 149 -17.47 -17.67 -1.24
CA THR A 149 -16.37 -17.41 -2.18
C THR A 149 -15.90 -15.96 -2.11
N SER A 150 -16.84 -15.00 -1.99
CA SER A 150 -16.51 -13.58 -1.86
C SER A 150 -15.71 -13.30 -0.60
N ASP A 151 -16.06 -13.93 0.53
CA ASP A 151 -15.32 -13.77 1.80
C ASP A 151 -13.88 -14.27 1.68
N ARG A 152 -13.69 -15.40 0.98
CA ARG A 152 -12.35 -15.97 0.73
C ARG A 152 -11.52 -15.09 -0.18
N LEU A 153 -12.12 -14.47 -1.21
CA LEU A 153 -11.42 -13.51 -2.06
C LEU A 153 -10.97 -12.28 -1.27
N HIS A 154 -11.84 -11.71 -0.42
CA HIS A 154 -11.47 -10.58 0.42
C HIS A 154 -10.38 -10.94 1.45
N LEU A 155 -10.42 -12.15 2.03
CA LEU A 155 -9.32 -12.66 2.86
C LEU A 155 -8.01 -12.78 2.06
N ALA A 156 -8.06 -13.38 0.87
CA ALA A 156 -6.89 -13.54 0.02
C ALA A 156 -6.27 -12.19 -0.36
N GLU A 157 -7.10 -11.22 -0.75
CA GLU A 157 -6.68 -9.86 -1.05
C GLU A 157 -6.10 -9.16 0.18
N ALA A 158 -6.73 -9.25 1.35
CA ALA A 158 -6.20 -8.65 2.57
C ALA A 158 -4.84 -9.25 2.96
N TYR A 159 -4.66 -10.58 2.87
CA TYR A 159 -3.35 -11.22 3.08
C TYR A 159 -2.32 -10.78 2.03
N LEU A 160 -2.73 -10.64 0.77
CA LEU A 160 -1.85 -10.15 -0.28
C LEU A 160 -1.39 -8.71 0.00
N GLN A 161 -2.26 -7.87 0.56
CA GLN A 161 -1.93 -6.50 0.98
C GLN A 161 -0.98 -6.49 2.19
N LEU A 162 -1.17 -7.42 3.13
CA LEU A 162 -0.22 -7.69 4.21
C LEU A 162 1.02 -8.47 3.76
N ARG A 163 1.17 -8.74 2.46
CA ARG A 163 2.27 -9.48 1.83
C ARG A 163 2.48 -10.91 2.36
N ASP A 164 1.46 -11.52 2.98
CA ASP A 164 1.45 -12.94 3.33
C ASP A 164 1.02 -13.78 2.11
N ALA A 165 1.98 -14.01 1.22
CA ALA A 165 1.75 -14.76 -0.03
C ALA A 165 1.27 -16.20 0.23
N GLY A 166 1.70 -16.83 1.32
CA GLY A 166 1.34 -18.21 1.65
C GLY A 166 -0.14 -18.34 2.00
N LEU A 167 -0.67 -17.46 2.86
CA LEU A 167 -2.10 -17.44 3.16
C LEU A 167 -2.92 -16.91 1.99
N ALA A 168 -2.46 -15.86 1.30
CA ALA A 168 -3.13 -15.35 0.10
C ALA A 168 -3.32 -16.44 -0.96
N TYR A 169 -2.26 -17.21 -1.25
CA TYR A 169 -2.29 -18.33 -2.19
C TYR A 169 -3.37 -19.36 -1.81
N ARG A 170 -3.40 -19.80 -0.55
CA ARG A 170 -4.39 -20.79 -0.08
C ARG A 170 -5.82 -20.31 -0.30
N TYR A 171 -6.13 -19.07 0.06
CA TYR A 171 -7.49 -18.53 -0.09
C TYR A 171 -7.86 -18.29 -1.55
N PHE A 172 -6.93 -17.82 -2.40
CA PHE A 172 -7.20 -17.71 -3.83
C PHE A 172 -7.43 -19.08 -4.48
N GLN A 173 -6.68 -20.12 -4.12
CA GLN A 173 -6.94 -21.47 -4.63
C GLN A 173 -8.34 -21.98 -4.27
N LEU A 174 -8.78 -21.75 -3.03
CA LEU A 174 -10.14 -22.09 -2.61
C LEU A 174 -11.22 -21.29 -3.34
N ALA A 175 -10.94 -20.02 -3.68
CA ALA A 175 -11.86 -19.20 -4.46
C ALA A 175 -11.90 -19.61 -5.95
N ALA A 176 -10.77 -20.08 -6.50
CA ALA A 176 -10.67 -20.56 -7.88
C ALA A 176 -11.54 -21.79 -8.18
N THR A 177 -11.95 -22.57 -7.17
CA THR A 177 -12.89 -23.70 -7.35
C THR A 177 -14.36 -23.25 -7.47
N SER A 178 -14.63 -21.95 -7.40
CA SER A 178 -15.98 -21.40 -7.57
C SER A 178 -16.54 -21.68 -8.97
N LYS A 179 -17.87 -21.76 -9.08
CA LYS A 179 -18.58 -21.80 -10.38
C LYS A 179 -18.84 -20.41 -10.96
N GLU A 180 -18.62 -19.36 -10.18
CA GLU A 180 -18.86 -17.97 -10.59
C GLU A 180 -17.65 -17.44 -11.38
N PRO A 181 -17.83 -17.04 -12.65
CA PRO A 181 -16.72 -16.59 -13.50
C PRO A 181 -15.95 -15.41 -12.91
N MET A 182 -16.62 -14.42 -12.33
CA MET A 182 -15.93 -13.27 -11.71
C MET A 182 -15.02 -13.71 -10.55
N ALA A 183 -15.48 -14.66 -9.74
CA ALA A 183 -14.70 -15.14 -8.61
C ALA A 183 -13.48 -15.95 -9.07
N GLN A 184 -13.63 -16.77 -10.11
CA GLN A 184 -12.51 -17.49 -10.74
C GLN A 184 -11.50 -16.51 -11.33
N LEU A 185 -11.97 -15.47 -12.03
CA LEU A 185 -11.12 -14.45 -12.61
C LEU A 185 -10.28 -13.74 -11.54
N ARG A 186 -10.91 -13.23 -10.47
CA ARG A 186 -10.21 -12.60 -9.35
C ARG A 186 -9.23 -13.54 -8.67
N ALA A 187 -9.61 -14.81 -8.50
CA ALA A 187 -8.73 -15.83 -7.93
C ALA A 187 -7.49 -16.09 -8.80
N TYR A 188 -7.66 -16.28 -10.11
CA TYR A 188 -6.53 -16.48 -11.02
C TYR A 188 -5.66 -15.23 -11.17
N ALA A 189 -6.26 -14.04 -11.13
CA ALA A 189 -5.52 -12.79 -11.10
C ALA A 189 -4.60 -12.71 -9.87
N GLY A 190 -5.17 -12.91 -8.67
CA GLY A 190 -4.40 -12.94 -7.42
C GLY A 190 -3.30 -14.01 -7.40
N LEU A 191 -3.60 -15.22 -7.89
CA LEU A 191 -2.59 -16.29 -8.01
C LEU A 191 -1.48 -15.91 -8.98
N SER A 192 -1.81 -15.36 -10.15
CA SER A 192 -0.78 -14.92 -11.10
C SER A 192 0.12 -13.83 -10.50
N GLN A 193 -0.43 -12.91 -9.70
CA GLN A 193 0.31 -11.86 -9.01
C GLN A 193 1.29 -12.41 -7.97
N ILE A 194 0.90 -13.45 -7.22
CA ILE A 194 1.79 -14.10 -6.22
C ILE A 194 3.04 -14.68 -6.88
N PHE A 195 2.93 -15.19 -8.11
CA PHE A 195 4.03 -15.84 -8.82
C PHE A 195 4.80 -14.92 -9.79
N VAL A 196 4.47 -13.63 -9.89
CA VAL A 196 5.24 -12.69 -10.72
C VAL A 196 6.68 -12.61 -10.20
N GLY A 197 7.67 -12.86 -11.08
CA GLY A 197 9.09 -12.77 -10.76
C GLY A 197 9.68 -13.91 -9.91
N SER A 198 8.88 -14.93 -9.57
CA SER A 198 9.42 -16.16 -8.99
C SER A 198 9.96 -17.06 -10.11
N PRO A 199 11.21 -17.56 -10.04
CA PRO A 199 11.67 -18.57 -10.99
C PRO A 199 10.73 -19.77 -10.93
N ALA A 200 10.57 -20.49 -12.04
CA ALA A 200 9.70 -21.66 -12.18
C ALA A 200 10.22 -22.86 -11.37
N THR A 201 10.39 -22.69 -10.06
CA THR A 201 11.00 -23.66 -9.15
C THR A 201 10.01 -24.23 -8.14
N ALA A 202 8.75 -23.77 -8.14
CA ALA A 202 7.67 -24.41 -7.41
C ALA A 202 6.88 -25.28 -8.38
N ARG A 203 7.07 -26.61 -8.33
CA ARG A 203 6.23 -27.68 -8.91
C ARG A 203 5.54 -27.29 -10.24
N ASP A 204 5.92 -27.89 -11.38
CA ASP A 204 5.43 -27.69 -12.77
C ASP A 204 3.93 -27.30 -13.01
N GLN A 205 3.06 -27.42 -12.02
CA GLN A 205 1.64 -27.08 -12.01
C GLN A 205 1.30 -25.63 -11.57
N ASP A 206 2.20 -24.90 -10.89
CA ASP A 206 1.90 -23.57 -10.33
C ASP A 206 2.89 -22.50 -10.81
N SER A 207 2.48 -21.71 -11.83
CA SER A 207 3.25 -20.57 -12.32
C SER A 207 2.33 -19.44 -12.79
N ALA A 208 2.86 -18.21 -12.90
CA ALA A 208 2.09 -17.08 -13.41
C ALA A 208 1.52 -17.38 -14.81
N ALA A 209 2.29 -18.02 -15.68
CA ALA A 209 1.85 -18.42 -17.04
C ALA A 209 0.65 -19.39 -17.02
N VAL A 210 0.61 -20.34 -16.08
CA VAL A 210 -0.54 -21.25 -15.92
C VAL A 210 -1.82 -20.48 -15.60
N TYR A 211 -1.74 -19.50 -14.68
CA TYR A 211 -2.90 -18.72 -14.28
C TYR A 211 -3.31 -17.70 -15.34
N VAL A 212 -2.36 -17.10 -16.06
CA VAL A 212 -2.61 -16.27 -17.26
C VAL A 212 -3.39 -17.06 -18.30
N LYS A 213 -2.99 -18.30 -18.60
CA LYS A 213 -3.73 -19.16 -19.53
C LYS A 213 -5.17 -19.42 -19.06
N LYS A 214 -5.37 -19.70 -17.77
CA LYS A 214 -6.71 -19.88 -17.20
C LYS A 214 -7.58 -18.62 -17.31
N ILE A 215 -6.99 -17.43 -17.17
CA ILE A 215 -7.68 -16.16 -17.40
C ILE A 215 -8.13 -16.07 -18.86
N LEU A 216 -7.24 -16.33 -19.82
CA LEU A 216 -7.57 -16.31 -21.25
C LEU A 216 -8.70 -17.29 -21.59
N ASP A 217 -8.62 -18.53 -21.11
CA ASP A 217 -9.66 -19.56 -21.33
C ASP A 217 -11.03 -19.10 -20.78
N LEU A 218 -11.04 -18.47 -19.60
CA LEU A 218 -12.25 -17.95 -18.97
C LEU A 218 -12.85 -16.77 -19.75
N THR A 219 -12.01 -15.85 -20.25
CA THR A 219 -12.49 -14.72 -21.05
C THR A 219 -13.13 -15.15 -22.38
N ALA A 220 -12.64 -16.22 -23.00
CA ALA A 220 -13.27 -16.81 -24.17
C ALA A 220 -14.69 -17.31 -23.85
N GLN A 221 -14.86 -17.98 -22.71
CA GLN A 221 -16.18 -18.45 -22.25
C GLN A 221 -17.13 -17.27 -21.93
N ILE A 222 -16.63 -16.22 -21.29
CA ILE A 222 -17.41 -15.03 -20.94
C ILE A 222 -17.94 -14.33 -22.19
N ARG A 223 -17.11 -14.19 -23.22
CA ARG A 223 -17.49 -13.56 -24.48
C ARG A 223 -18.69 -14.26 -25.13
N ASP A 224 -18.65 -15.59 -25.15
CA ASP A 224 -19.66 -16.43 -25.79
C ASP A 224 -20.88 -16.70 -24.89
N SER A 225 -20.85 -16.23 -23.63
CA SER A 225 -21.93 -16.40 -22.67
C SER A 225 -23.15 -15.52 -22.97
N LYS A 226 -24.28 -15.79 -22.30
CA LYS A 226 -25.51 -14.97 -22.34
C LYS A 226 -25.58 -13.94 -21.20
N LEU A 227 -24.44 -13.61 -20.58
CA LEU A 227 -24.40 -12.62 -19.50
C LEU A 227 -24.79 -11.21 -20.00
N PRO A 228 -25.34 -10.35 -19.12
CA PRO A 228 -25.57 -8.94 -19.43
C PRO A 228 -24.29 -8.22 -19.87
N ASP A 229 -24.42 -7.23 -20.76
CA ASP A 229 -23.28 -6.47 -21.30
C ASP A 229 -22.45 -5.80 -20.19
N GLU A 230 -23.07 -5.32 -19.11
CA GLU A 230 -22.37 -4.73 -17.96
C GLU A 230 -21.49 -5.74 -17.21
N GLN A 231 -21.99 -6.95 -16.98
CA GLN A 231 -21.22 -8.01 -16.31
C GLN A 231 -20.09 -8.51 -17.20
N LYS A 232 -20.34 -8.62 -18.52
CA LYS A 232 -19.28 -8.93 -19.49
C LYS A 232 -18.22 -7.84 -19.50
N PHE A 233 -18.62 -6.57 -19.51
CA PHE A 233 -17.71 -5.44 -19.45
C PHE A 233 -16.79 -5.55 -18.24
N GLU A 234 -17.35 -5.72 -17.04
CA GLU A 234 -16.58 -5.77 -15.80
C GLU A 234 -15.56 -6.91 -15.82
N MET A 235 -15.96 -8.11 -16.27
CA MET A 235 -15.05 -9.25 -16.33
C MET A 235 -13.96 -9.08 -17.40
N LEU A 236 -14.31 -8.59 -18.59
CA LEU A 236 -13.33 -8.39 -19.67
C LEU A 236 -12.35 -7.27 -19.33
N HIS A 237 -12.83 -6.19 -18.69
CA HIS A 237 -12.02 -5.09 -18.20
C HIS A 237 -11.03 -5.56 -17.13
N GLN A 238 -11.50 -6.29 -16.11
CA GLN A 238 -10.64 -6.85 -15.06
C GLN A 238 -9.59 -7.82 -15.63
N ALA A 239 -10.00 -8.69 -16.56
CA ALA A 239 -9.06 -9.60 -17.21
C ALA A 239 -8.01 -8.84 -18.03
N ALA A 240 -8.41 -7.80 -18.76
CA ALA A 240 -7.50 -6.95 -19.52
C ALA A 240 -6.49 -6.23 -18.62
N LEU A 241 -6.94 -5.66 -17.49
CA LEU A 241 -6.05 -5.04 -16.51
C LEU A 241 -5.05 -6.05 -15.96
N GLN A 242 -5.48 -7.28 -15.64
CA GLN A 242 -4.55 -8.30 -15.15
C GLN A 242 -3.55 -8.76 -16.23
N LEU A 243 -4.02 -9.02 -17.45
CA LEU A 243 -3.13 -9.44 -18.54
C LEU A 243 -2.14 -8.33 -18.93
N SER A 244 -2.49 -7.06 -18.71
CA SER A 244 -1.58 -5.94 -18.98
C SER A 244 -0.33 -5.91 -18.11
N THR A 245 -0.30 -6.64 -16.99
CA THR A 245 0.90 -6.77 -16.16
C THR A 245 1.92 -7.77 -16.74
N PHE A 246 1.59 -8.46 -17.83
CA PHE A 246 2.44 -9.43 -18.51
C PHE A 246 2.76 -8.95 -19.92
N ASP A 247 4.03 -8.67 -20.22
CA ASP A 247 4.44 -8.09 -21.51
C ASP A 247 4.06 -8.95 -22.72
N GLU A 248 4.15 -10.28 -22.58
CA GLU A 248 3.78 -11.25 -23.61
C GLU A 248 2.26 -11.20 -23.95
N GLU A 249 1.44 -10.74 -23.01
CA GLU A 249 -0.02 -10.75 -23.11
C GLU A 249 -0.62 -9.38 -23.43
N ARG A 250 0.20 -8.33 -23.61
CA ARG A 250 -0.30 -6.97 -23.91
C ARG A 250 -1.26 -6.90 -25.09
N ARG A 251 -1.04 -7.73 -26.12
CA ARG A 251 -1.95 -7.80 -27.29
C ARG A 251 -3.32 -8.36 -26.91
N ASN A 252 -3.35 -9.42 -26.12
CA ASN A 252 -4.59 -10.01 -25.62
C ASN A 252 -5.31 -9.03 -24.67
N ALA A 253 -4.56 -8.39 -23.76
CA ALA A 253 -5.09 -7.34 -22.89
C ALA A 253 -5.76 -6.21 -23.70
N SER A 254 -5.09 -5.68 -24.73
CA SER A 254 -5.64 -4.62 -25.57
C SER A 254 -6.89 -5.08 -26.33
N PHE A 255 -6.89 -6.30 -26.88
CA PHE A 255 -8.06 -6.86 -27.55
C PHE A 255 -9.28 -6.93 -26.61
N LEU A 256 -9.09 -7.44 -25.38
CA LEU A 256 -10.15 -7.48 -24.37
C LEU A 256 -10.60 -6.08 -23.95
N MET A 257 -9.68 -5.12 -23.83
CA MET A 257 -10.00 -3.74 -23.48
C MET A 257 -10.87 -3.05 -24.55
N TYR A 258 -10.59 -3.29 -25.84
CA TYR A 258 -11.45 -2.80 -26.93
C TYR A 258 -12.83 -3.47 -26.94
N GLN A 259 -12.93 -4.74 -26.54
CA GLN A 259 -14.24 -5.39 -26.35
C GLN A 259 -15.01 -4.78 -25.18
N ALA A 260 -14.33 -4.55 -24.05
CA ALA A 260 -14.90 -3.85 -22.91
C ALA A 260 -15.37 -2.44 -23.30
N LEU A 261 -14.58 -1.71 -24.09
CA LEU A 261 -14.94 -0.39 -24.61
C LEU A 261 -16.22 -0.44 -25.48
N ALA A 262 -16.34 -1.43 -26.37
CA ALA A 262 -17.52 -1.58 -27.21
C ALA A 262 -18.79 -1.90 -26.41
N LEU A 263 -18.66 -2.64 -25.29
CA LEU A 263 -19.77 -2.90 -24.38
C LEU A 263 -20.16 -1.63 -23.62
N ILE A 264 -19.19 -0.89 -23.07
CA ILE A 264 -19.50 0.27 -22.23
C ILE A 264 -20.04 1.46 -23.03
N GLN A 265 -19.64 1.62 -24.30
CA GLN A 265 -20.20 2.65 -25.18
C GLN A 265 -21.73 2.54 -25.33
N LYS A 266 -22.29 1.33 -25.22
CA LYS A 266 -23.75 1.12 -25.26
C LYS A 266 -24.47 1.65 -24.03
N THR A 267 -23.77 1.79 -22.90
CA THR A 267 -24.35 2.29 -21.64
C THR A 267 -24.50 3.81 -21.61
N GLY A 268 -23.78 4.53 -22.49
CA GLY A 268 -23.79 5.99 -22.54
C GLY A 268 -22.96 6.68 -21.44
N SER A 269 -22.24 5.94 -20.59
CA SER A 269 -21.36 6.54 -19.58
C SER A 269 -20.12 7.15 -20.22
N GLU A 270 -20.08 8.49 -20.31
CA GLU A 270 -18.93 9.20 -20.88
C GLU A 270 -17.66 8.96 -20.06
N MET A 271 -17.74 9.02 -18.72
CA MET A 271 -16.57 8.77 -17.85
C MET A 271 -15.96 7.39 -18.09
N LEU A 272 -16.78 6.33 -18.01
CA LEU A 272 -16.26 4.97 -18.22
C LEU A 272 -15.74 4.81 -19.66
N THR A 273 -16.43 5.37 -20.65
CA THR A 273 -15.98 5.32 -22.04
C THR A 273 -14.62 5.99 -22.21
N ARG A 274 -14.40 7.17 -21.61
CA ARG A 274 -13.13 7.90 -21.69
C ARG A 274 -12.01 7.18 -20.96
N THR A 275 -12.26 6.67 -19.76
CA THR A 275 -11.28 5.91 -18.98
C THR A 275 -10.87 4.63 -19.70
N VAL A 276 -11.84 3.83 -20.15
CA VAL A 276 -11.56 2.56 -20.84
C VAL A 276 -10.92 2.82 -22.21
N ALA A 277 -11.29 3.90 -22.92
CA ALA A 277 -10.61 4.27 -24.16
C ALA A 277 -9.16 4.70 -23.92
N PHE A 278 -8.89 5.42 -22.82
CA PHE A 278 -7.54 5.78 -22.40
C PHE A 278 -6.71 4.54 -22.06
N GLU A 279 -7.26 3.61 -21.28
CA GLU A 279 -6.61 2.34 -20.93
C GLU A 279 -6.40 1.45 -22.15
N ALA A 280 -7.36 1.38 -23.09
CA ALA A 280 -7.18 0.64 -24.34
C ALA A 280 -6.02 1.20 -25.19
N ASN A 281 -5.89 2.53 -25.20
CA ASN A 281 -4.85 3.25 -25.93
C ASN A 281 -3.47 3.13 -25.26
N SER A 282 -3.39 2.91 -23.94
CA SER A 282 -2.10 2.80 -23.23
C SER A 282 -1.35 1.48 -23.51
N LEU A 283 -2.08 0.42 -23.91
CA LEU A 283 -1.55 -0.94 -23.98
C LEU A 283 -0.72 -1.27 -25.24
N VAL A 284 -1.16 -0.84 -26.43
CA VAL A 284 -0.53 -1.27 -27.71
C VAL A 284 -0.21 -0.10 -28.65
N THR A 285 -1.21 0.66 -29.09
CA THR A 285 -1.00 1.82 -29.97
C THR A 285 -1.29 3.08 -29.18
N ARG A 286 -0.28 3.58 -28.48
CA ARG A 286 -0.35 4.86 -27.79
C ARG A 286 -0.48 5.96 -28.83
N ARG A 287 -1.68 6.54 -28.94
CA ARG A 287 -1.93 7.73 -29.76
C ARG A 287 -1.93 8.95 -28.86
N ALA A 288 -0.97 9.84 -29.07
CA ALA A 288 -0.81 11.08 -28.31
C ALA A 288 -2.10 11.92 -28.24
N SER A 289 -2.82 12.08 -29.36
CA SER A 289 -4.08 12.85 -29.39
C SER A 289 -5.18 12.26 -28.50
N THR A 290 -5.28 10.92 -28.40
CA THR A 290 -6.22 10.25 -27.50
C THR A 290 -5.84 10.52 -26.04
N LEU A 291 -4.55 10.49 -25.72
CA LEU A 291 -4.04 10.76 -24.37
C LEU A 291 -4.28 12.23 -23.97
N GLU A 292 -4.10 13.19 -24.87
CA GLU A 292 -4.39 14.61 -24.63
C GLU A 292 -5.89 14.86 -24.36
N ILE A 293 -6.77 14.22 -25.14
CA ILE A 293 -8.22 14.29 -24.92
C ILE A 293 -8.58 13.72 -23.55
N ALA A 294 -8.00 12.57 -23.19
CA ALA A 294 -8.20 11.95 -21.88
C ALA A 294 -7.68 12.85 -20.74
N LEU A 295 -6.47 13.41 -20.87
CA LEU A 295 -5.89 14.32 -19.89
C LEU A 295 -6.77 15.55 -19.65
N ASN A 296 -7.26 16.19 -20.72
CA ASN A 296 -8.15 17.34 -20.60
C ASN A 296 -9.48 16.98 -19.93
N PHE A 297 -10.01 15.79 -20.23
CA PHE A 297 -11.19 15.27 -19.57
C PHE A 297 -10.93 15.02 -18.08
N PHE A 298 -9.84 14.34 -17.72
CA PHE A 298 -9.47 14.05 -16.34
C PHE A 298 -9.21 15.31 -15.52
N LYS A 299 -8.61 16.36 -16.12
CA LYS A 299 -8.49 17.69 -15.50
C LYS A 299 -9.85 18.30 -15.19
N LYS A 300 -10.77 18.25 -16.14
CA LYS A 300 -12.12 18.81 -15.97
C LYS A 300 -12.91 18.06 -14.89
N THR A 301 -12.70 16.74 -14.75
CA THR A 301 -13.38 15.91 -13.77
C THR A 301 -12.62 15.71 -12.47
N ASN A 302 -11.46 16.36 -12.30
CA ASN A 302 -10.56 16.19 -11.15
C ASN A 302 -10.19 14.71 -10.85
N TYR A 303 -10.01 13.88 -11.89
CA TYR A 303 -9.61 12.48 -11.75
C TYR A 303 -8.09 12.39 -11.67
N LEU A 304 -7.54 12.58 -10.45
CA LEU A 304 -6.11 12.85 -10.23
C LEU A 304 -5.21 11.70 -10.68
N ILE A 305 -5.57 10.45 -10.38
CA ILE A 305 -4.78 9.28 -10.80
C ILE A 305 -4.73 9.15 -12.33
N GLY A 306 -5.86 9.41 -13.01
CA GLY A 306 -5.90 9.44 -14.47
C GLY A 306 -5.09 10.59 -15.05
N MET A 307 -5.10 11.77 -14.41
CA MET A 307 -4.26 12.89 -14.82
C MET A 307 -2.78 12.55 -14.73
N ALA A 308 -2.32 12.03 -13.59
CA ALA A 308 -0.92 11.65 -13.39
C ALA A 308 -0.49 10.60 -14.43
N HIS A 309 -1.33 9.58 -14.67
CA HIS A 309 -1.03 8.52 -15.64
C HIS A 309 -1.01 9.04 -17.07
N ALA A 310 -1.97 9.89 -17.45
CA ALA A 310 -2.01 10.47 -18.79
C ALA A 310 -0.79 11.39 -19.06
N TYR A 311 -0.37 12.18 -18.07
CA TYR A 311 0.86 12.97 -18.16
C TYR A 311 2.09 12.09 -18.39
N VAL A 312 2.22 11.02 -17.61
CA VAL A 312 3.32 10.07 -17.76
C VAL A 312 3.33 9.43 -19.15
N LEU A 313 2.18 8.93 -19.62
CA LEU A 313 2.08 8.31 -20.93
C LEU A 313 2.40 9.29 -22.07
N LEU A 314 1.93 10.54 -21.99
CA LEU A 314 2.30 11.58 -22.96
C LEU A 314 3.81 11.84 -22.99
N GLY A 315 4.44 11.85 -21.82
CA GLY A 315 5.88 12.02 -21.68
C GLY A 315 6.72 10.87 -22.25
N LEU A 316 6.12 9.67 -22.38
CA LEU A 316 6.73 8.50 -23.00
C LEU A 316 6.60 8.49 -24.54
N GLU A 317 5.80 9.39 -25.14
CA GLU A 317 5.61 9.42 -26.59
C GLU A 317 6.72 10.18 -27.31
N ASP A 318 7.39 9.53 -28.28
CA ASP A 318 8.48 10.11 -29.06
C ASP A 318 8.05 11.19 -30.08
N VAL A 319 6.73 11.44 -30.22
CA VAL A 319 6.21 12.53 -31.08
C VAL A 319 6.53 13.93 -30.52
N TYR A 320 6.78 14.02 -29.21
CA TYR A 320 7.08 15.28 -28.53
C TYR A 320 8.58 15.56 -28.48
N SER A 321 8.94 16.84 -28.45
CA SER A 321 10.33 17.24 -28.22
C SER A 321 10.82 16.80 -26.82
N PRO A 322 12.13 16.59 -26.61
CA PRO A 322 12.67 16.24 -25.29
C PRO A 322 12.24 17.18 -24.16
N GLN A 323 12.09 18.48 -24.45
CA GLN A 323 11.62 19.45 -23.44
C GLN A 323 10.14 19.24 -23.10
N GLN A 324 9.28 19.02 -24.09
CA GLN A 324 7.87 18.71 -23.85
C GLN A 324 7.70 17.38 -23.09
N GLN A 325 8.51 16.36 -23.41
CA GLN A 325 8.54 15.10 -22.66
C GLN A 325 8.90 15.36 -21.19
N ILE A 326 9.96 16.14 -20.92
CA ILE A 326 10.34 16.54 -19.55
C ILE A 326 9.18 17.25 -18.85
N ASP A 327 8.52 18.20 -19.51
CA ASP A 327 7.42 18.96 -18.91
C ASP A 327 6.22 18.05 -18.57
N TYR A 328 5.85 17.12 -19.46
CA TYR A 328 4.79 16.16 -19.18
C TYR A 328 5.15 15.21 -18.03
N LEU A 329 6.35 14.65 -18.03
CA LEU A 329 6.79 13.71 -16.98
C LEU A 329 6.89 14.39 -15.61
N LYS A 330 7.34 15.65 -15.56
CA LYS A 330 7.34 16.46 -14.32
C LYS A 330 5.93 16.71 -13.80
N ASN A 331 5.02 17.13 -14.67
CA ASN A 331 3.62 17.32 -14.30
C ASN A 331 2.98 16.01 -13.81
N GLY A 332 3.38 14.87 -14.41
CA GLY A 332 3.00 13.54 -13.95
C GLY A 332 3.51 13.23 -12.54
N LEU A 333 4.80 13.52 -12.28
CA LEU A 333 5.41 13.36 -10.95
C LEU A 333 4.75 14.26 -9.90
N ASP A 334 4.51 15.54 -10.21
CA ASP A 334 3.84 16.49 -9.32
C ASP A 334 2.40 16.04 -9.00
N ALA A 335 1.67 15.59 -10.03
CA ALA A 335 0.32 15.04 -9.85
C ALA A 335 0.35 13.76 -8.99
N TYR A 336 1.34 12.89 -9.19
CA TYR A 336 1.52 11.67 -8.41
C TYR A 336 1.88 11.96 -6.95
N GLU A 337 2.72 12.97 -6.68
CA GLU A 337 3.04 13.43 -5.33
C GLU A 337 1.83 13.97 -4.57
N SER A 338 0.87 14.58 -5.27
CA SER A 338 -0.36 15.08 -4.67
C SER A 338 -1.33 13.98 -4.19
N LEU A 339 -1.15 12.74 -4.65
CA LEU A 339 -1.97 11.60 -4.24
C LEU A 339 -1.56 11.13 -2.83
N PHE A 340 -2.53 10.83 -1.96
CA PHE A 340 -2.27 10.20 -0.66
C PHE A 340 -2.37 8.69 -0.86
N ALA A 341 -1.22 7.99 -0.83
CA ALA A 341 -0.99 6.60 -1.26
C ALA A 341 -2.27 5.81 -1.64
N PRO A 342 -2.87 6.07 -2.81
CA PRO A 342 -3.96 5.23 -3.27
C PRO A 342 -3.36 3.86 -3.63
N LYS A 343 -4.16 2.80 -3.52
CA LYS A 343 -3.78 1.54 -4.16
C LYS A 343 -3.84 1.73 -5.65
N ILE A 344 -2.70 2.01 -6.25
CA ILE A 344 -2.57 2.22 -7.68
C ILE A 344 -2.49 0.84 -8.34
N PRO A 345 -3.25 0.61 -9.43
CA PRO A 345 -3.12 -0.63 -10.18
C PRO A 345 -1.67 -0.86 -10.60
N ILE A 346 -1.17 -2.10 -10.51
CA ILE A 346 0.25 -2.42 -10.77
C ILE A 346 0.69 -1.96 -12.16
N ALA A 347 -0.16 -2.11 -13.18
CA ALA A 347 0.14 -1.62 -14.52
C ALA A 347 0.38 -0.10 -14.57
N VAL A 348 -0.42 0.67 -13.84
CA VAL A 348 -0.25 2.13 -13.71
C VAL A 348 1.04 2.45 -12.97
N ALA A 349 1.33 1.76 -11.86
CA ALA A 349 2.58 1.94 -11.13
C ALA A 349 3.82 1.65 -12.00
N ASN A 350 3.78 0.59 -12.81
CA ASN A 350 4.84 0.24 -13.75
C ASN A 350 5.04 1.33 -14.82
N ASP A 351 3.95 1.88 -15.36
CA ASP A 351 4.03 3.00 -16.32
C ASP A 351 4.62 4.26 -15.66
N MET A 352 4.24 4.56 -14.41
CA MET A 352 4.80 5.69 -13.64
C MET A 352 6.31 5.52 -13.47
N ASP A 353 6.76 4.35 -13.00
CA ASP A 353 8.18 4.05 -12.85
C ASP A 353 8.93 4.21 -14.19
N ALA A 354 8.37 3.67 -15.28
CA ALA A 354 8.95 3.83 -16.62
C ALA A 354 9.08 5.30 -17.03
N GLY A 355 8.02 6.10 -16.84
CA GLY A 355 8.05 7.54 -17.12
C GLY A 355 9.07 8.30 -16.28
N PHE A 356 9.22 7.96 -15.00
CA PHE A 356 10.21 8.62 -14.15
C PHE A 356 11.64 8.22 -14.52
N TYR A 357 11.89 6.98 -14.93
CA TYR A 357 13.18 6.58 -15.51
C TYR A 357 13.47 7.29 -16.84
N ARG A 358 12.44 7.50 -17.68
CA ARG A 358 12.57 8.33 -18.90
C ARG A 358 12.93 9.76 -18.56
N LEU A 359 12.30 10.36 -17.56
CA LEU A 359 12.57 11.73 -17.10
C LEU A 359 14.04 11.88 -16.68
N ILE A 360 14.52 10.96 -15.83
CA ILE A 360 15.92 10.90 -15.42
C ILE A 360 16.84 10.78 -16.65
N ASN A 361 16.52 9.91 -17.61
CA ASN A 361 17.32 9.74 -18.82
C ASN A 361 17.43 11.04 -19.64
N LEU A 362 16.31 11.72 -19.86
CA LEU A 362 16.24 12.97 -20.63
C LEU A 362 17.04 14.08 -19.94
N LEU A 363 16.94 14.20 -18.62
CA LEU A 363 17.71 15.16 -17.83
C LEU A 363 19.21 14.88 -17.92
N LEU A 364 19.62 13.62 -17.78
CA LEU A 364 21.03 13.22 -17.90
C LEU A 364 21.60 13.51 -19.29
N ARG A 365 20.85 13.24 -20.37
CA ARG A 365 21.26 13.55 -21.75
C ARG A 365 21.47 15.04 -22.00
N GLN A 366 20.74 15.89 -21.28
CA GLN A 366 20.89 17.35 -21.32
C GLN A 366 21.98 17.87 -20.37
N GLY A 367 22.71 17.00 -19.67
CA GLY A 367 23.71 17.39 -18.66
C GLY A 367 23.10 17.93 -17.36
N ARG A 368 21.78 17.77 -17.15
CA ARG A 368 21.04 18.26 -15.97
C ARG A 368 21.12 17.25 -14.82
N HIS A 369 22.34 16.93 -14.40
CA HIS A 369 22.61 15.87 -13.43
C HIS A 369 22.01 16.12 -12.04
N LEU A 370 22.01 17.38 -11.58
CA LEU A 370 21.45 17.76 -10.27
C LEU A 370 19.95 17.50 -10.21
N GLU A 371 19.25 17.88 -11.27
CA GLU A 371 17.81 17.69 -11.38
C GLU A 371 17.44 16.22 -11.55
N ALA A 372 18.27 15.44 -12.26
CA ALA A 372 18.10 13.99 -12.35
C ALA A 372 18.22 13.32 -10.97
N TYR A 373 19.18 13.77 -10.14
CA TYR A 373 19.31 13.33 -8.75
C TYR A 373 18.08 13.71 -7.92
N GLU A 374 17.62 14.95 -7.99
CA GLU A 374 16.43 15.41 -7.26
C GLU A 374 15.17 14.61 -7.64
N VAL A 375 14.97 14.35 -8.93
CA VAL A 375 13.89 13.47 -9.40
C VAL A 375 14.05 12.06 -8.85
N SER A 376 15.26 11.50 -8.85
CA SER A 376 15.50 10.16 -8.28
C SER A 376 15.15 10.10 -6.79
N GLU A 377 15.56 11.10 -5.99
CA GLU A 377 15.20 11.16 -4.57
C GLU A 377 13.69 11.32 -4.37
N ARG A 378 13.01 12.15 -5.17
CA ARG A 378 11.54 12.28 -5.16
C ARG A 378 10.83 10.94 -5.38
N VAL A 379 11.27 10.17 -6.38
CA VAL A 379 10.69 8.84 -6.68
C VAL A 379 10.93 7.85 -5.53
N LYS A 380 12.14 7.83 -4.95
CA LYS A 380 12.42 7.00 -3.76
C LYS A 380 11.51 7.36 -2.59
N MET A 381 11.30 8.65 -2.34
CA MET A 381 10.39 9.13 -1.30
C MET A 381 8.95 8.72 -1.54
N LEU A 382 8.50 8.74 -2.79
CA LEU A 382 7.16 8.28 -3.15
C LEU A 382 6.97 6.79 -2.90
N HIS A 383 7.95 5.98 -3.28
CA HIS A 383 7.94 4.54 -3.00
C HIS A 383 7.92 4.30 -1.49
N GLN A 384 8.74 5.00 -0.71
CA GLN A 384 8.73 4.89 0.76
C GLN A 384 7.39 5.31 1.37
N ARG A 385 6.79 6.40 0.90
CA ARG A 385 5.47 6.86 1.36
C ARG A 385 4.37 5.83 1.10
N SER A 386 4.48 5.06 0.01
CA SER A 386 3.53 3.97 -0.29
C SER A 386 3.62 2.79 0.69
N LEU A 387 4.68 2.71 1.49
CA LEU A 387 4.88 1.69 2.52
C LEU A 387 4.31 2.11 3.88
N LEU A 388 3.84 3.34 4.04
CA LEU A 388 3.15 3.77 5.25
C LEU A 388 1.85 2.97 5.37
N GLY A 389 1.75 2.17 6.43
CA GLY A 389 0.61 1.30 6.70
C GLY A 389 0.36 1.11 8.18
N GLU A 390 -0.59 0.23 8.51
CA GLU A 390 -0.85 -0.18 9.89
C GLU A 390 0.47 -0.57 10.58
N ASN A 391 0.71 -0.03 11.78
CA ASN A 391 1.87 -0.32 12.62
C ASN A 391 3.18 0.41 12.29
N SER A 392 3.17 1.41 11.40
CA SER A 392 4.37 2.19 11.06
C SER A 392 5.04 2.84 12.28
N PHE A 393 4.28 3.10 13.36
CA PHE A 393 4.76 3.77 14.57
C PHE A 393 4.69 2.94 15.86
N GLN A 394 4.65 1.60 15.77
CA GLN A 394 4.52 0.73 16.96
C GLN A 394 5.53 1.05 18.09
N PHE A 395 6.73 1.49 17.74
CA PHE A 395 7.78 1.73 18.74
C PHE A 395 7.87 3.19 19.21
N ALA A 396 7.01 4.10 18.74
CA ALA A 396 7.06 5.50 19.13
C ALA A 396 6.89 5.66 20.65
N GLY A 397 7.41 6.75 21.22
CA GLY A 397 7.21 7.05 22.65
C GLY A 397 5.71 7.14 22.97
N ASP A 398 5.32 6.68 24.17
CA ASP A 398 3.88 6.60 24.55
C ASP A 398 3.16 7.95 24.47
N SER A 399 3.88 9.06 24.66
CA SER A 399 3.34 10.42 24.50
C SER A 399 3.05 10.81 23.05
N LEU A 400 3.78 10.24 22.08
CA LEU A 400 3.65 10.53 20.65
C LEU A 400 2.67 9.63 19.94
N LYS A 401 2.47 8.41 20.45
CA LYS A 401 1.55 7.41 19.86
C LYS A 401 0.17 8.00 19.50
N PRO A 402 -0.51 8.80 20.35
CA PRO A 402 -1.82 9.33 20.00
C PRO A 402 -1.78 10.26 18.78
N VAL A 403 -0.78 11.14 18.69
CA VAL A 403 -0.64 12.09 17.58
C VAL A 403 -0.29 11.36 16.28
N LEU A 404 0.66 10.42 16.33
CA LEU A 404 1.07 9.64 15.16
C LEU A 404 -0.06 8.75 14.66
N HIS A 405 -0.82 8.13 15.57
CA HIS A 405 -1.97 7.32 15.20
C HIS A 405 -3.07 8.18 14.57
N HIS A 406 -3.32 9.39 15.07
CA HIS A 406 -4.27 10.31 14.46
C HIS A 406 -3.82 10.73 13.04
N LEU A 407 -2.53 10.97 12.83
CA LEU A 407 -1.99 11.22 11.48
C LEU A 407 -2.13 10.01 10.54
N GLU A 408 -1.88 8.79 11.02
CA GLU A 408 -2.12 7.55 10.23
C GLU A 408 -3.60 7.43 9.83
N GLN A 409 -4.51 7.67 10.77
CA GLN A 409 -5.95 7.64 10.53
C GLN A 409 -6.36 8.68 9.49
N LEU A 410 -5.92 9.93 9.65
CA LEU A 410 -6.19 11.00 8.68
C LEU A 410 -5.61 10.66 7.30
N TYR A 411 -4.39 10.12 7.23
CA TYR A 411 -3.77 9.71 5.98
C TYR A 411 -4.58 8.63 5.26
N ALA A 412 -5.01 7.60 5.99
CA ALA A 412 -5.85 6.52 5.48
C ALA A 412 -7.25 7.01 5.05
N GLU A 413 -7.86 7.91 5.83
CA GLU A 413 -9.14 8.53 5.49
C GLU A 413 -9.04 9.36 4.21
N ILE A 414 -8.01 10.19 4.06
CA ILE A 414 -7.77 10.99 2.85
C ILE A 414 -7.60 10.07 1.64
N ALA A 415 -6.78 9.01 1.75
CA ALA A 415 -6.60 8.04 0.68
C ALA A 415 -7.93 7.36 0.29
N ALA A 416 -8.71 6.93 1.27
CA ALA A 416 -10.01 6.31 1.04
C ALA A 416 -11.03 7.27 0.41
N LEU A 417 -11.03 8.55 0.82
CA LEU A 417 -11.84 9.61 0.24
C LEU A 417 -11.45 9.91 -1.22
N GLN A 418 -10.16 9.90 -1.54
CA GLN A 418 -9.68 10.03 -2.91
C GLN A 418 -10.19 8.88 -3.79
N VAL A 419 -10.06 7.63 -3.32
CA VAL A 419 -10.59 6.45 -4.04
C VAL A 419 -12.11 6.55 -4.22
N LEU A 420 -12.85 7.01 -3.20
CA LEU A 420 -14.29 7.21 -3.31
C LEU A 420 -14.65 8.33 -4.29
N SER A 421 -13.94 9.45 -4.24
CA SER A 421 -14.09 10.55 -5.18
C SER A 421 -13.89 10.06 -6.60
N ASP A 422 -12.79 9.36 -6.86
CA ASP A 422 -12.47 8.77 -8.15
C ASP A 422 -13.56 7.78 -8.60
N SER A 423 -14.04 6.91 -7.71
CA SER A 423 -15.11 5.95 -8.01
C SER A 423 -16.46 6.62 -8.28
N SER A 424 -16.74 7.76 -7.64
CA SER A 424 -18.00 8.48 -7.83
C SER A 424 -18.09 9.15 -9.21
N ALA A 425 -16.94 9.30 -9.90
CA ALA A 425 -16.91 9.77 -11.27
C ALA A 425 -17.73 8.88 -12.23
N PHE A 426 -17.98 7.62 -11.83
CA PHE A 426 -18.73 6.61 -12.57
C PHE A 426 -20.23 6.52 -12.25
N LEU A 427 -20.76 7.37 -11.36
CA LEU A 427 -22.19 7.44 -11.02
C LEU A 427 -23.00 8.27 -12.02
N SER A 428 -24.35 8.20 -11.93
CA SER A 428 -25.25 9.07 -12.70
C SER A 428 -25.01 10.54 -12.40
N ASP A 429 -25.24 11.45 -13.36
CA ASP A 429 -24.87 12.87 -13.25
C ASP A 429 -25.45 13.56 -12.00
N LEU A 430 -26.70 13.24 -11.63
CA LEU A 430 -27.34 13.84 -10.45
C LEU A 430 -26.70 13.37 -9.14
N ASP A 431 -26.54 12.05 -8.96
CA ASP A 431 -25.92 11.47 -7.76
C ASP A 431 -24.43 11.87 -7.65
N LYS A 432 -23.73 11.82 -8.79
CA LYS A 432 -22.32 12.20 -8.92
C LYS A 432 -22.08 13.61 -8.42
N ASN A 433 -22.82 14.61 -8.92
CA ASN A 433 -22.59 16.00 -8.53
C ASN A 433 -22.82 16.22 -7.03
N VAL A 434 -23.85 15.60 -6.46
CA VAL A 434 -24.13 15.72 -5.02
C VAL A 434 -23.03 15.05 -4.20
N ARG A 435 -22.67 13.79 -4.49
CA ARG A 435 -21.61 13.09 -3.75
C ARG A 435 -20.26 13.76 -3.90
N GLN A 436 -19.88 14.19 -5.10
CA GLN A 436 -18.62 14.88 -5.36
C GLN A 436 -18.47 16.15 -4.52
N ASN A 437 -19.54 16.91 -4.32
CA ASN A 437 -19.51 18.07 -3.44
C ASN A 437 -19.24 17.69 -1.98
N PHE A 438 -19.87 16.63 -1.48
CA PHE A 438 -19.61 16.13 -0.13
C PHE A 438 -18.19 15.60 0.02
N LEU A 439 -17.76 14.74 -0.90
CA LEU A 439 -16.44 14.12 -0.88
C LEU A 439 -15.33 15.16 -1.01
N SER A 440 -15.45 16.14 -1.92
CA SER A 440 -14.46 17.21 -2.09
C SER A 440 -14.35 18.08 -0.84
N ARG A 441 -15.48 18.44 -0.22
CA ARG A 441 -15.48 19.19 1.03
C ARG A 441 -14.83 18.39 2.15
N ARG A 442 -15.21 17.12 2.32
CA ARG A 442 -14.68 16.25 3.37
C ARG A 442 -13.19 16.00 3.18
N LEU A 443 -12.74 15.81 1.93
CA LEU A 443 -11.34 15.69 1.57
C LEU A 443 -10.56 16.94 1.97
N ALA A 444 -11.06 18.14 1.63
CA ALA A 444 -10.42 19.40 2.00
C ALA A 444 -10.36 19.61 3.52
N GLU A 445 -11.44 19.28 4.25
CA GLU A 445 -11.47 19.33 5.72
C GLU A 445 -10.39 18.41 6.33
N LYS A 446 -10.31 17.16 5.88
CA LYS A 446 -9.35 16.17 6.40
C LYS A 446 -7.91 16.48 6.02
N GLN A 447 -7.68 16.97 4.81
CA GLN A 447 -6.37 17.48 4.40
C GLN A 447 -5.93 18.67 5.27
N GLY A 448 -6.83 19.62 5.55
CA GLY A 448 -6.54 20.75 6.43
C GLY A 448 -6.17 20.31 7.84
N GLU A 449 -6.91 19.35 8.41
CA GLU A 449 -6.61 18.76 9.72
C GLU A 449 -5.24 18.04 9.71
N PHE A 450 -4.99 17.23 8.70
CA PHE A 450 -3.73 16.50 8.53
C PHE A 450 -2.53 17.44 8.44
N PHE A 451 -2.58 18.45 7.56
CA PHE A 451 -1.49 19.41 7.40
C PHE A 451 -1.30 20.28 8.63
N GLY A 452 -2.37 20.63 9.35
CA GLY A 452 -2.29 21.36 10.62
C GLY A 452 -1.55 20.56 11.68
N LEU A 453 -1.97 19.31 11.91
CA LEU A 453 -1.33 18.42 12.87
C LEU A 453 0.11 18.08 12.50
N LEU A 454 0.38 17.86 11.21
CA LEU A 454 1.73 17.60 10.71
C LEU A 454 2.65 18.82 10.88
N ALA A 455 2.13 20.04 10.72
CA ALA A 455 2.90 21.26 10.95
C ALA A 455 3.28 21.42 12.42
N ASP A 456 2.39 21.08 13.35
CA ASP A 456 2.69 21.09 14.78
C ASP A 456 3.68 19.97 15.15
N LEU A 457 3.49 18.76 14.61
CA LEU A 457 4.46 17.67 14.77
C LEU A 457 5.84 18.06 14.22
N ARG A 458 5.93 18.77 13.09
CA ARG A 458 7.22 19.19 12.52
C ARG A 458 7.98 20.18 13.42
N LYS A 459 7.28 21.00 14.22
CA LYS A 459 7.90 21.94 15.17
C LYS A 459 8.51 21.22 16.37
N GLU A 460 7.81 20.24 16.92
CA GLU A 460 8.21 19.54 18.15
C GLU A 460 9.07 18.30 17.88
N HIS A 461 8.79 17.61 16.78
CA HIS A 461 9.27 16.28 16.44
C HIS A 461 9.50 16.14 14.91
N PRO A 462 10.43 16.90 14.33
CA PRO A 462 10.63 16.98 12.87
C PRO A 462 10.89 15.62 12.22
N ASN A 463 11.60 14.72 12.91
CA ASN A 463 11.90 13.37 12.43
C ASN A 463 10.65 12.54 12.17
N TYR A 464 9.60 12.68 12.99
CA TYR A 464 8.35 11.95 12.79
C TYR A 464 7.48 12.58 11.70
N ALA A 465 7.50 13.90 11.55
CA ALA A 465 6.76 14.58 10.50
C ALA A 465 7.28 14.21 9.09
N GLU A 466 8.59 14.06 8.94
CA GLU A 466 9.21 13.66 7.67
C GLU A 466 8.85 12.24 7.24
N ILE A 467 8.27 11.40 8.11
CA ILE A 467 7.83 10.05 7.74
C ILE A 467 6.59 10.12 6.82
N PHE A 468 5.68 11.06 7.11
CA PHE A 468 4.42 11.19 6.38
C PHE A 468 4.58 11.91 5.06
N LEU A 469 5.33 13.01 5.07
CA LEU A 469 5.63 13.82 3.89
C LEU A 469 7.12 14.16 3.88
N PRO A 470 7.98 13.21 3.47
CA PRO A 470 9.41 13.44 3.40
C PRO A 470 9.72 14.51 2.37
N THR A 471 10.58 15.46 2.75
CA THR A 471 11.13 16.43 1.80
C THR A 471 12.36 15.82 1.13
N PRO A 472 12.42 15.74 -0.21
CA PRO A 472 13.60 15.24 -0.92
C PRO A 472 14.85 16.01 -0.54
N LEU A 473 15.94 15.28 -0.32
CA LEU A 473 17.21 15.89 0.04
C LEU A 473 17.88 16.47 -1.21
N THR A 474 18.22 17.75 -1.18
CA THR A 474 18.99 18.37 -2.28
C THR A 474 20.46 17.98 -2.17
N LEU A 475 21.18 17.97 -3.30
CA LEU A 475 22.60 17.61 -3.30
C LEU A 475 23.46 18.48 -2.36
N PRO A 476 23.30 19.82 -2.31
CA PRO A 476 24.05 20.64 -1.35
C PRO A 476 23.75 20.26 0.11
N SER A 477 22.49 19.93 0.41
CA SER A 477 22.11 19.49 1.76
C SER A 477 22.74 18.15 2.10
N LEU A 478 22.76 17.21 1.15
CA LEU A 478 23.46 15.93 1.31
C LEU A 478 24.96 16.12 1.54
N GLN A 479 25.65 16.94 0.74
CA GLN A 479 27.09 17.18 0.94
C GLN A 479 27.38 17.78 2.32
N SER A 480 26.51 18.67 2.82
CA SER A 480 26.64 19.23 4.18
C SER A 480 26.39 18.21 5.30
N LEU A 481 25.71 17.10 5.00
CA LEU A 481 25.40 16.03 5.95
C LEU A 481 26.51 14.98 6.02
N LEU A 482 27.32 14.81 4.97
CA LEU A 482 28.38 13.82 4.92
C LEU A 482 29.60 14.27 5.74
N PRO A 483 30.06 13.47 6.73
CA PRO A 483 31.30 13.75 7.45
C PRO A 483 32.54 13.65 6.53
N GLU A 484 33.68 14.11 7.02
CA GLU A 484 34.96 13.84 6.38
C GLU A 484 35.19 12.32 6.22
N LYS A 485 35.89 11.92 5.15
CA LYS A 485 36.21 10.51 4.83
C LYS A 485 34.97 9.61 4.67
N THR A 486 33.82 10.21 4.41
CA THR A 486 32.57 9.51 4.15
C THR A 486 32.12 9.84 2.73
N ALA A 487 31.62 8.83 2.03
CA ALA A 487 31.01 9.02 0.72
C ALA A 487 29.64 8.35 0.65
N LEU A 488 28.79 8.87 -0.23
CA LEU A 488 27.57 8.23 -0.66
C LEU A 488 27.67 7.90 -2.15
N VAL A 489 27.32 6.67 -2.49
CA VAL A 489 27.13 6.21 -3.86
C VAL A 489 25.64 6.06 -4.07
N ASP A 490 25.09 6.93 -4.90
CA ASP A 490 23.71 6.82 -5.34
C ASP A 490 23.65 6.12 -6.70
N VAL A 491 22.87 5.04 -6.75
CA VAL A 491 22.62 4.28 -7.97
C VAL A 491 21.16 4.45 -8.35
N PHE A 492 20.96 5.02 -9.53
CA PHE A 492 19.64 5.09 -10.13
C PHE A 492 19.69 4.76 -11.61
N PHE A 493 18.53 4.35 -12.12
CA PHE A 493 18.41 3.73 -13.43
C PHE A 493 17.69 4.67 -14.37
N SER A 494 18.22 4.75 -15.58
CA SER A 494 17.49 5.26 -16.74
C SER A 494 17.03 4.07 -17.59
N GLU A 495 16.25 4.33 -18.64
CA GLU A 495 15.87 3.28 -19.61
C GLU A 495 17.07 2.60 -20.26
N GLU A 496 18.19 3.32 -20.38
CA GLU A 496 19.34 2.86 -21.17
C GLU A 496 20.52 2.42 -20.31
N LYS A 497 20.75 3.11 -19.20
CA LYS A 497 22.00 3.00 -18.44
C LYS A 497 21.74 3.14 -16.95
N ALA A 498 22.50 2.37 -16.17
CA ALA A 498 22.70 2.70 -14.77
C ALA A 498 23.60 3.93 -14.63
N THR A 499 23.21 4.86 -13.76
CA THR A 499 24.01 6.02 -13.39
C THR A 499 24.44 5.87 -11.93
N VAL A 500 25.72 6.16 -11.69
CA VAL A 500 26.32 6.15 -10.36
C VAL A 500 26.75 7.58 -10.06
N ILE A 501 26.22 8.16 -8.99
CA ILE A 501 26.71 9.42 -8.45
C ILE A 501 27.51 9.11 -7.19
N PHE A 502 28.79 9.44 -7.20
CA PHE A 502 29.66 9.42 -6.03
C PHE A 502 29.71 10.82 -5.43
N ILE A 503 29.38 10.92 -4.14
CA ILE A 503 29.15 12.17 -3.42
C ILE A 503 29.99 12.14 -2.14
N THR A 504 30.83 13.16 -1.94
CA THR A 504 31.50 13.47 -0.67
C THR A 504 31.04 14.85 -0.21
N SER A 505 31.54 15.32 0.94
CA SER A 505 31.22 16.65 1.45
C SER A 505 31.65 17.80 0.54
N ASP A 506 32.61 17.57 -0.37
CA ASP A 506 33.22 18.58 -1.23
C ASP A 506 33.19 18.24 -2.73
N LYS A 507 32.92 16.99 -3.10
CA LYS A 507 32.98 16.51 -4.48
C LYS A 507 31.73 15.74 -4.89
N VAL A 508 31.35 15.92 -6.14
CA VAL A 508 30.31 15.14 -6.81
C VAL A 508 30.89 14.64 -8.12
N LYS A 509 30.78 13.33 -8.36
CA LYS A 509 31.22 12.70 -9.61
C LYS A 509 30.09 11.83 -10.14
N VAL A 510 29.65 12.12 -11.37
CA VAL A 510 28.62 11.36 -12.05
C VAL A 510 29.29 10.44 -13.06
N MET A 511 28.96 9.16 -12.99
CA MET A 511 29.48 8.13 -13.89
C MET A 511 28.29 7.41 -14.52
N GLN A 512 28.32 7.28 -15.84
CA GLN A 512 27.33 6.52 -16.58
C GLN A 512 27.95 5.21 -17.04
N ASN A 513 27.29 4.11 -16.71
CA ASN A 513 27.76 2.78 -17.06
C ASN A 513 27.08 2.29 -18.33
N ALA A 514 27.71 1.34 -19.02
CA ALA A 514 27.15 0.74 -20.23
C ALA A 514 26.06 -0.31 -19.93
N LEU A 515 25.82 -0.62 -18.67
CA LEU A 515 24.95 -1.72 -18.26
C LEU A 515 23.49 -1.26 -18.29
N ASN A 516 22.70 -1.88 -19.18
CA ASN A 516 21.27 -1.62 -19.31
C ASN A 516 20.47 -2.38 -18.24
N ARG A 517 19.16 -2.11 -18.17
CA ARG A 517 18.28 -2.68 -17.14
C ARG A 517 18.16 -4.21 -17.20
N GLU A 518 18.09 -4.78 -18.40
CA GLU A 518 17.92 -6.22 -18.60
C GLU A 518 19.18 -6.98 -18.16
N ASP A 519 20.35 -6.50 -18.59
CA ASP A 519 21.65 -7.00 -18.19
C ASP A 519 21.86 -6.96 -16.66
N LEU A 520 21.35 -5.90 -16.01
CA LEU A 520 21.41 -5.74 -14.56
C LEU A 520 20.53 -6.76 -13.86
N GLN A 521 19.28 -6.88 -14.29
CA GLN A 521 18.32 -7.79 -13.68
C GLN A 521 18.76 -9.24 -13.84
N GLY A 522 19.31 -9.61 -15.00
CA GLY A 522 19.93 -10.91 -15.24
C GLY A 522 21.06 -11.17 -14.24
N ALA A 523 22.04 -10.27 -14.17
CA ALA A 523 23.19 -10.43 -13.29
C ALA A 523 22.80 -10.49 -11.79
N LEU A 524 21.84 -9.67 -11.36
CA LEU A 524 21.34 -9.69 -9.98
C LEU A 524 20.56 -10.97 -9.68
N SER A 525 19.77 -11.47 -10.63
CA SER A 525 18.97 -12.69 -10.43
C SER A 525 19.87 -13.92 -10.32
N GLU A 526 20.90 -14.03 -11.16
CA GLU A 526 21.90 -15.10 -11.08
C GLU A 526 22.65 -15.06 -9.74
N LEU A 527 23.13 -13.89 -9.33
CA LEU A 527 23.86 -13.75 -8.08
C LEU A 527 22.97 -14.06 -6.87
N ARG A 528 21.70 -13.64 -6.91
CA ARG A 528 20.72 -13.97 -5.87
C ARG A 528 20.41 -15.46 -5.81
N TRP A 529 20.36 -16.13 -6.95
CA TRP A 529 20.15 -17.58 -7.01
C TRP A 529 21.26 -18.33 -6.29
N GLU A 530 22.53 -17.92 -6.49
CA GLU A 530 23.67 -18.51 -5.79
C GLU A 530 23.55 -18.38 -4.27
N PHE A 531 23.07 -17.23 -3.77
CA PHE A 531 22.85 -17.02 -2.34
C PHE A 531 21.74 -17.90 -1.74
N LEU A 532 20.71 -18.24 -2.51
CA LEU A 532 19.57 -19.02 -2.02
C LEU A 532 19.88 -20.52 -2.01
N GLU A 533 20.54 -21.03 -3.05
CA GLU A 533 20.82 -22.46 -3.19
C GLU A 533 22.13 -22.89 -2.50
N ASN A 534 23.14 -22.02 -2.47
CA ASN A 534 24.49 -22.38 -2.00
C ASN A 534 24.90 -21.72 -0.68
N ALA A 535 23.96 -21.16 0.11
CA ALA A 535 24.24 -20.43 1.35
C ALA A 535 25.17 -21.18 2.33
N ALA A 536 25.08 -22.51 2.37
CA ALA A 536 25.89 -23.36 3.26
C ALA A 536 27.32 -23.63 2.76
N HIS A 537 27.63 -23.32 1.49
CA HIS A 537 28.88 -23.63 0.81
C HIS A 537 29.38 -22.50 -0.10
N VAL A 538 29.08 -21.24 0.25
CA VAL A 538 29.60 -20.07 -0.48
C VAL A 538 31.14 -20.10 -0.38
N THR A 539 31.77 -20.65 -1.41
CA THR A 539 33.20 -20.98 -1.51
C THR A 539 33.87 -20.05 -2.52
N ASP A 540 35.16 -20.26 -2.78
CA ASP A 540 36.02 -19.57 -3.78
C ASP A 540 35.35 -19.28 -5.14
N GLY A 541 34.30 -20.03 -5.51
CA GLY A 541 33.52 -19.81 -6.74
C GLY A 541 32.89 -18.42 -6.85
N LEU A 542 32.50 -17.79 -5.74
CA LEU A 542 31.87 -16.46 -5.76
C LEU A 542 32.84 -15.39 -6.31
N TRP A 543 34.14 -15.52 -6.04
CA TRP A 543 35.16 -14.61 -6.57
C TRP A 543 35.28 -14.70 -8.11
N GLN A 544 34.98 -15.87 -8.66
CA GLN A 544 35.02 -16.15 -10.09
C GLN A 544 33.68 -15.92 -10.80
N ASN A 545 32.60 -15.66 -10.05
CA ASN A 545 31.27 -15.45 -10.62
C ASN A 545 31.27 -14.28 -11.63
N GLU A 546 30.80 -14.56 -12.84
CA GLU A 546 30.79 -13.62 -13.96
C GLU A 546 29.85 -12.45 -13.71
N SER A 547 28.66 -12.72 -13.18
CA SER A 547 27.66 -11.71 -12.85
C SER A 547 28.15 -10.74 -11.78
N ARG A 548 28.84 -11.21 -10.75
CA ARG A 548 29.53 -10.37 -9.76
C ARG A 548 30.59 -9.49 -10.42
N ARG A 549 31.45 -10.04 -11.28
CA ARG A 549 32.49 -9.26 -11.99
C ARG A 549 31.89 -8.20 -12.90
N LYS A 550 30.83 -8.53 -13.64
CA LYS A 550 30.07 -7.61 -14.48
C LYS A 550 29.50 -6.45 -13.65
N LEU A 551 28.95 -6.75 -12.46
CA LEU A 551 28.47 -5.74 -11.51
C LEU A 551 29.62 -4.92 -10.91
N SER A 552 30.76 -5.53 -10.56
CA SER A 552 31.96 -4.83 -10.07
C SER A 552 32.49 -3.83 -11.09
N ASP A 553 32.59 -4.25 -12.36
CA ASP A 553 33.07 -3.39 -13.44
C ASP A 553 32.11 -2.24 -13.74
N ALA A 554 30.80 -2.48 -13.63
CA ALA A 554 29.82 -1.41 -13.74
C ALA A 554 29.92 -0.44 -12.55
N PHE A 555 29.75 -0.93 -11.32
CA PHE A 555 29.46 -0.04 -10.18
C PHE A 555 30.70 0.41 -9.39
N VAL A 556 31.72 -0.44 -9.30
CA VAL A 556 32.85 -0.20 -8.39
C VAL A 556 34.07 0.33 -9.13
N ALA A 557 34.37 -0.18 -10.34
CA ALA A 557 35.60 0.18 -11.06
C ALA A 557 35.76 1.69 -11.30
N ALA A 558 34.66 2.42 -11.50
CA ALA A 558 34.68 3.86 -11.73
C ALA A 558 34.92 4.71 -10.47
N ILE A 559 34.59 4.16 -9.29
CA ILE A 559 34.73 4.82 -7.99
C ILE A 559 35.95 4.34 -7.20
N GLU A 560 36.50 3.17 -7.51
CA GLU A 560 37.64 2.56 -6.81
C GLU A 560 38.82 3.52 -6.58
N PRO A 561 39.26 4.36 -7.54
CA PRO A 561 40.33 5.33 -7.30
C PRO A 561 40.00 6.38 -6.24
N GLU A 562 38.71 6.68 -6.03
CA GLU A 562 38.21 7.69 -5.10
C GLU A 562 38.05 7.13 -3.68
N LEU A 563 38.15 5.81 -3.48
CA LEU A 563 37.89 5.16 -2.20
C LEU A 563 39.10 5.13 -1.26
N GLN A 564 40.30 5.53 -1.71
CA GLN A 564 41.55 5.39 -0.94
C GLN A 564 41.49 6.04 0.45
N ASP A 565 40.85 7.20 0.56
CA ASP A 565 40.73 7.96 1.81
C ASP A 565 39.35 7.81 2.49
N ILE A 566 38.47 6.99 1.92
CA ILE A 566 37.10 6.80 2.41
C ILE A 566 37.07 5.67 3.42
N GLN A 567 36.55 5.97 4.62
CA GLN A 567 36.41 5.00 5.71
C GLN A 567 35.02 4.38 5.75
N GLN A 568 34.00 5.15 5.38
CA GLN A 568 32.59 4.76 5.38
C GLN A 568 31.96 5.09 4.01
N LEU A 569 31.27 4.13 3.44
CA LEU A 569 30.57 4.26 2.15
C LEU A 569 29.10 3.89 2.31
N PHE A 570 28.22 4.87 2.06
CA PHE A 570 26.79 4.66 2.01
C PHE A 570 26.37 4.28 0.59
N ILE A 571 25.62 3.20 0.44
CA ILE A 571 25.07 2.75 -0.84
C ILE A 571 23.58 3.07 -0.85
N CYS A 572 23.19 4.06 -1.65
CA CYS A 572 21.80 4.39 -1.89
C CYS A 572 21.34 3.75 -3.20
N SER A 573 20.36 2.85 -3.14
CA SER A 573 19.81 2.21 -4.33
C SER A 573 18.38 1.74 -4.09
N GLN A 574 17.53 1.91 -5.10
CA GLN A 574 16.20 1.29 -5.10
C GLN A 574 16.27 -0.22 -5.30
N LEU A 575 17.26 -0.73 -6.04
CA LEU A 575 17.46 -2.17 -6.24
C LEU A 575 18.42 -2.72 -5.18
N PRO A 576 18.17 -3.93 -4.64
CA PRO A 576 19.09 -4.58 -3.73
C PRO A 576 20.33 -5.09 -4.50
N ILE A 577 21.36 -4.25 -4.62
CA ILE A 577 22.64 -4.60 -5.25
C ILE A 577 23.64 -5.01 -4.17
N PRO A 578 24.26 -6.20 -4.21
CA PRO A 578 25.20 -6.65 -3.18
C PRO A 578 26.60 -6.01 -3.32
N PHE A 579 26.68 -4.67 -3.29
CA PHE A 579 27.92 -3.86 -3.22
C PHE A 579 29.00 -4.41 -2.28
N HIS A 580 28.65 -4.97 -1.12
CA HIS A 580 29.60 -5.58 -0.20
C HIS A 580 30.43 -6.73 -0.81
N LEU A 581 29.93 -7.37 -1.87
CA LEU A 581 30.63 -8.40 -2.64
C LEU A 581 31.25 -7.90 -3.94
N LEU A 582 31.07 -6.64 -4.29
CA LEU A 582 31.65 -6.10 -5.51
C LEU A 582 33.12 -5.72 -5.27
N GLY A 583 33.87 -5.49 -6.35
CA GLY A 583 35.32 -5.24 -6.31
C GLY A 583 36.11 -6.11 -7.28
N ARG A 584 37.34 -5.70 -7.58
CA ARG A 584 38.23 -6.35 -8.55
C ARG A 584 39.32 -7.19 -7.92
N SER A 585 39.97 -6.68 -6.87
CA SER A 585 41.12 -7.29 -6.19
C SER A 585 40.76 -7.86 -4.82
N ALA A 586 39.83 -7.21 -4.12
CA ALA A 586 39.21 -7.63 -2.86
C ALA A 586 37.71 -7.30 -2.90
N TYR A 587 36.91 -7.91 -2.02
CA TYR A 587 35.52 -7.48 -1.83
C TYR A 587 35.48 -6.08 -1.22
N LEU A 588 34.47 -5.28 -1.58
CA LEU A 588 34.37 -3.88 -1.19
C LEU A 588 34.24 -3.73 0.34
N GLN A 589 33.56 -4.67 1.01
CA GLN A 589 33.41 -4.71 2.46
C GLN A 589 34.75 -4.85 3.20
N GLU A 590 35.77 -5.43 2.56
CA GLU A 590 37.12 -5.52 3.14
C GLU A 590 37.85 -4.18 3.11
N GLN A 591 37.51 -3.32 2.14
CA GLN A 591 38.22 -2.06 1.93
C GLN A 591 37.58 -0.93 2.73
N VAL A 592 36.25 -0.88 2.76
CA VAL A 592 35.48 0.22 3.33
C VAL A 592 34.28 -0.30 4.12
N ALA A 593 33.93 0.39 5.20
CA ALA A 593 32.72 0.03 5.95
C ALA A 593 31.50 0.47 5.13
N LEU A 594 30.62 -0.48 4.81
CA LEU A 594 29.47 -0.26 3.93
C LEU A 594 28.17 -0.26 4.71
N SER A 595 27.31 0.70 4.41
CA SER A 595 25.92 0.70 4.86
C SER A 595 24.96 0.97 3.71
N TYR A 596 23.83 0.25 3.71
CA TYR A 596 22.80 0.39 2.70
C TYR A 596 21.68 1.34 3.11
N LEU A 597 21.20 2.10 2.13
CA LEU A 597 20.09 3.03 2.24
C LEU A 597 19.17 2.86 1.02
N THR A 598 17.87 3.09 1.21
CA THR A 598 16.91 3.20 0.09
C THR A 598 16.72 4.64 -0.38
N SER A 599 17.20 5.62 0.40
CA SER A 599 17.31 7.03 0.02
C SER A 599 18.34 7.76 0.86
N ALA A 600 18.97 8.78 0.28
CA ALA A 600 19.87 9.68 1.01
C ALA A 600 19.19 10.40 2.18
N LYS A 601 17.86 10.59 2.13
CA LYS A 601 17.06 11.19 3.21
C LYS A 601 17.21 10.45 4.55
N GLN A 602 17.50 9.15 4.51
CA GLN A 602 17.77 8.35 5.72
C GLN A 602 18.97 8.87 6.52
N LEU A 603 19.97 9.47 5.87
CA LEU A 603 21.12 10.06 6.56
C LEU A 603 20.73 11.28 7.40
N GLU A 604 19.91 12.17 6.84
CA GLU A 604 19.40 13.32 7.59
C GLU A 604 18.59 12.85 8.78
N LEU A 605 17.76 11.84 8.56
CA LEU A 605 16.82 11.36 9.53
C LEU A 605 17.48 10.58 10.68
N ALA A 606 18.60 9.90 10.41
CA ALA A 606 19.42 9.27 11.44
C ALA A 606 19.94 10.26 12.49
N ARG A 607 20.12 11.55 12.16
CA ARG A 607 20.60 12.57 13.11
C ARG A 607 19.66 12.83 14.28
N TYR A 608 18.38 12.49 14.14
CA TYR A 608 17.38 12.70 15.18
C TYR A 608 17.21 11.50 16.11
N VAL A 609 17.94 10.41 15.87
CA VAL A 609 17.81 9.14 16.59
C VAL A 609 19.08 8.93 17.42
N GLN A 610 18.95 8.45 18.67
CA GLN A 610 20.12 8.02 19.45
C GLN A 610 20.41 6.54 19.13
N ASN A 611 21.66 6.08 19.15
CA ASN A 611 21.95 4.68 18.82
C ASN A 611 21.82 3.76 20.05
N GLN A 612 20.98 2.73 19.96
CA GLN A 612 21.00 1.55 20.84
C GLN A 612 21.73 0.45 20.09
N LYS A 613 22.57 -0.27 20.82
CA LYS A 613 23.41 -1.34 20.30
C LYS A 613 22.67 -2.68 20.24
N ILE A 614 21.52 -2.72 19.57
CA ILE A 614 20.68 -3.91 19.38
C ILE A 614 20.67 -4.25 17.90
N VAL A 615 20.84 -5.52 17.54
CA VAL A 615 20.89 -5.96 16.14
C VAL A 615 19.56 -6.56 15.70
N GLU A 616 19.10 -6.19 14.52
CA GLU A 616 17.92 -6.77 13.87
C GLU A 616 18.26 -7.28 12.47
N PHE A 617 17.72 -8.45 12.13
CA PHE A 617 17.91 -9.03 10.81
C PHE A 617 16.69 -8.77 9.94
N MET A 618 16.93 -8.43 8.69
CA MET A 618 15.89 -8.23 7.68
C MET A 618 16.26 -8.95 6.40
N ASN A 619 15.30 -9.56 5.70
CA ASN A 619 15.60 -10.16 4.40
C ASN A 619 15.85 -9.06 3.37
N VAL A 620 16.72 -9.31 2.40
CA VAL A 620 16.95 -8.39 1.26
C VAL A 620 15.67 -8.06 0.50
N SER A 621 14.73 -9.01 0.43
CA SER A 621 13.41 -8.81 -0.19
C SER A 621 12.57 -7.77 0.55
N ASP A 622 12.89 -7.54 1.82
CA ASP A 622 12.24 -6.56 2.68
C ASP A 622 12.98 -5.22 2.68
N MET A 623 14.16 -5.11 2.04
CA MET A 623 14.92 -3.85 1.99
C MET A 623 14.13 -2.69 1.39
N GLN A 624 13.31 -2.97 0.38
CA GLN A 624 12.36 -2.02 -0.22
C GLN A 624 11.03 -1.92 0.54
N ARG A 625 10.80 -2.78 1.55
CA ARG A 625 9.53 -2.92 2.28
C ARG A 625 9.56 -2.34 3.68
N VAL A 626 10.75 -2.24 4.26
CA VAL A 626 10.89 -1.68 5.60
C VAL A 626 10.59 -0.18 5.47
N PRO A 627 9.45 0.31 6.03
CA PRO A 627 9.25 1.74 6.16
C PRO A 627 10.45 2.22 6.94
N LEU A 628 11.20 3.19 6.37
CA LEU A 628 12.37 3.85 6.97
C LEU A 628 12.65 3.31 8.38
N PRO A 629 13.45 2.24 8.52
CA PRO A 629 13.60 1.66 9.84
C PRO A 629 14.15 2.74 10.75
N PHE A 630 13.70 2.77 12.00
CA PHE A 630 14.38 3.45 13.11
C PHE A 630 13.92 4.83 13.59
N TYR A 631 12.72 5.33 13.30
CA TYR A 631 12.30 6.57 13.99
C TYR A 631 12.00 6.44 15.47
N SER A 632 11.91 5.23 15.99
CA SER A 632 11.21 5.02 17.24
C SER A 632 11.99 4.20 18.27
N LYS A 633 12.70 3.12 17.88
CA LYS A 633 13.73 2.49 18.71
C LYS A 633 14.87 1.93 17.86
N GLN A 634 15.86 2.78 17.59
CA GLN A 634 17.28 2.51 17.79
C GLN A 634 17.70 1.00 17.68
N ARG A 635 17.91 0.47 16.48
CA ARG A 635 18.61 -0.82 16.28
C ARG A 635 19.50 -0.69 15.06
N GLU A 636 20.56 -1.49 15.01
CA GLU A 636 21.38 -1.66 13.82
C GLU A 636 20.78 -2.77 12.97
N SER A 637 20.37 -2.46 11.74
CA SER A 637 19.82 -3.48 10.84
C SER A 637 20.91 -4.18 10.06
N VAL A 638 20.76 -5.49 9.92
CA VAL A 638 21.58 -6.32 9.05
C VAL A 638 20.68 -6.97 8.00
N VAL A 639 21.00 -6.72 6.74
CA VAL A 639 20.33 -7.33 5.59
C VAL A 639 20.88 -8.74 5.38
N LEU A 640 19.96 -9.68 5.24
CA LEU A 640 20.20 -11.08 4.89
C LEU A 640 20.00 -11.26 3.38
N TRP A 641 21.08 -11.60 2.69
CA TRP A 641 21.08 -11.86 1.25
C TRP A 641 20.73 -13.30 0.90
N GLY A 642 20.90 -14.23 1.85
CA GLY A 642 20.60 -15.65 1.72
C GLY A 642 19.73 -16.18 2.85
N ALA A 643 19.34 -17.46 2.76
CA ALA A 643 18.58 -18.14 3.80
C ALA A 643 19.48 -18.52 4.98
N VAL A 644 19.06 -18.17 6.20
CA VAL A 644 19.76 -18.55 7.44
C VAL A 644 18.75 -19.19 8.40
N PRO A 645 19.02 -20.39 8.94
CA PRO A 645 18.17 -21.00 9.96
C PRO A 645 18.04 -20.10 11.19
N GLU A 646 16.88 -20.10 11.85
CA GLU A 646 16.60 -19.24 13.02
C GLU A 646 17.64 -19.38 14.14
N GLN A 647 18.08 -20.62 14.41
CA GLN A 647 19.12 -20.88 15.41
C GLN A 647 20.45 -20.20 15.04
N GLY A 648 20.83 -20.24 13.75
CA GLY A 648 22.03 -19.57 13.26
C GLY A 648 21.91 -18.05 13.35
N LEU A 649 20.72 -17.49 13.09
CA LEU A 649 20.49 -16.05 13.27
C LEU A 649 20.61 -15.63 14.74
N ALA A 650 20.09 -16.41 15.68
CA ALA A 650 20.21 -16.11 17.11
C ALA A 650 21.67 -16.06 17.57
N GLU A 651 22.50 -17.01 17.12
CA GLU A 651 23.94 -17.03 17.43
C GLU A 651 24.67 -15.82 16.82
N GLN A 652 24.43 -15.53 15.54
CA GLN A 652 25.03 -14.37 14.87
C GLN A 652 24.61 -13.05 15.49
N LYS A 653 23.35 -12.94 15.95
CA LYS A 653 22.85 -11.76 16.66
C LYS A 653 23.72 -11.45 17.88
N VAL A 654 23.97 -12.44 18.73
CA VAL A 654 24.76 -12.27 19.95
C VAL A 654 26.19 -11.85 19.63
N ILE A 655 26.81 -12.46 18.62
CA ILE A 655 28.18 -12.12 18.18
C ILE A 655 28.24 -10.65 17.72
N LEU A 656 27.31 -10.25 16.86
CA LEU A 656 27.26 -8.89 16.32
C LEU A 656 26.95 -7.85 17.40
N GLU A 657 26.04 -8.13 18.33
CA GLU A 657 25.74 -7.22 19.46
C GLU A 657 26.94 -7.04 20.38
N LEU A 658 27.69 -8.12 20.69
CA LEU A 658 28.92 -8.03 21.49
C LEU A 658 30.02 -7.23 20.77
N ALA A 659 30.20 -7.44 19.47
CA ALA A 659 31.15 -6.68 18.68
C ALA A 659 30.76 -5.19 18.61
N LEU A 660 29.46 -4.91 18.46
CA LEU A 660 28.91 -3.56 18.41
C LEU A 660 29.12 -2.80 19.72
N GLN A 661 29.15 -3.47 20.88
CA GLN A 661 29.48 -2.84 22.16
C GLN A 661 30.84 -2.13 22.13
N ASN A 662 31.81 -2.65 21.37
CA ASN A 662 33.17 -2.12 21.25
C ASN A 662 33.40 -1.35 19.93
N SER A 663 32.42 -1.30 19.04
CA SER A 663 32.49 -0.61 17.75
C SER A 663 31.59 0.64 17.72
N ALA A 664 31.84 1.48 16.71
CA ALA A 664 31.04 2.67 16.42
C ALA A 664 29.74 2.33 15.66
N SER A 665 29.76 1.34 14.77
CA SER A 665 28.60 0.92 13.96
C SER A 665 28.69 -0.55 13.51
N ILE A 666 27.57 -1.11 13.05
CA ILE A 666 27.53 -2.48 12.51
C ILE A 666 28.30 -2.62 11.20
N ALA A 667 28.39 -1.56 10.39
CA ALA A 667 29.18 -1.54 9.16
C ALA A 667 30.67 -1.76 9.44
N VAL A 668 31.19 -1.13 10.50
CA VAL A 668 32.57 -1.32 10.96
C VAL A 668 32.78 -2.74 11.49
N VAL A 669 31.82 -3.29 12.23
CA VAL A 669 31.88 -4.69 12.71
C VAL A 669 31.94 -5.67 11.54
N LEU A 670 31.08 -5.49 10.54
CA LEU A 670 31.04 -6.37 9.36
C LEU A 670 32.30 -6.24 8.51
N LYS A 671 32.91 -5.05 8.42
CA LYS A 671 34.22 -4.87 7.78
C LYS A 671 35.31 -5.67 8.51
N GLN A 672 35.43 -5.49 9.82
CA GLN A 672 36.43 -6.21 10.63
C GLN A 672 36.24 -7.73 10.52
N LEU A 673 34.98 -8.18 10.52
CA LEU A 673 34.64 -9.59 10.39
C LEU A 673 34.99 -10.14 8.99
N ALA A 674 34.83 -9.35 7.93
CA ALA A 674 35.29 -9.72 6.58
C ALA A 674 36.82 -9.85 6.52
N GLU A 675 37.56 -8.90 7.10
CA GLU A 675 39.03 -8.93 7.19
C GLU A 675 39.54 -10.16 7.97
N ASP A 676 38.96 -10.43 9.15
CA ASP A 676 39.36 -11.52 10.05
C ASP A 676 39.06 -12.91 9.49
N LYS A 677 37.91 -13.08 8.82
CA LYS A 677 37.45 -14.40 8.38
C LYS A 677 38.07 -14.85 7.05
N ILE A 678 38.56 -13.93 6.23
CA ILE A 678 39.39 -14.28 5.06
C ILE A 678 40.68 -14.97 5.51
N MET A 679 41.28 -14.50 6.61
CA MET A 679 42.45 -15.18 7.21
C MET A 679 42.14 -16.62 7.67
N ARG A 680 40.86 -16.98 7.82
CA ARG A 680 40.39 -18.30 8.31
C ARG A 680 39.63 -19.12 7.26
N ASN A 681 39.49 -18.61 6.03
CA ASN A 681 38.70 -19.22 4.95
C ASN A 681 37.21 -19.45 5.30
N ASP A 682 36.59 -18.52 6.04
CA ASP A 682 35.18 -18.56 6.45
C ASP A 682 34.38 -17.43 5.77
N PHE A 683 33.52 -17.75 4.81
CA PHE A 683 32.74 -16.78 4.05
C PHE A 683 31.32 -16.55 4.60
N SER A 684 31.01 -16.98 5.82
CA SER A 684 29.67 -16.76 6.41
C SER A 684 29.26 -15.29 6.52
N TRP A 685 30.18 -14.34 6.32
CA TRP A 685 29.90 -12.91 6.33
C TRP A 685 29.25 -12.38 5.05
N VAL A 686 29.43 -13.07 3.92
CA VAL A 686 28.97 -12.63 2.58
C VAL A 686 27.47 -12.52 2.44
N ILE A 687 26.71 -13.09 3.38
CA ILE A 687 25.24 -13.03 3.42
C ILE A 687 24.73 -11.86 4.27
N PHE A 688 25.62 -11.10 4.92
CA PHE A 688 25.28 -10.00 5.81
C PHE A 688 25.77 -8.67 5.25
N SER A 689 24.92 -7.64 5.29
CA SER A 689 25.34 -6.25 5.08
C SER A 689 24.65 -5.31 6.05
N ALA A 690 25.30 -4.20 6.41
CA ALA A 690 24.70 -3.19 7.27
C ALA A 690 23.61 -2.40 6.53
N TYR A 691 22.57 -1.99 7.24
CA TYR A 691 21.53 -1.09 6.72
C TYR A 691 21.29 0.05 7.71
N GLY A 692 21.23 1.28 7.20
CA GLY A 692 21.08 2.48 8.03
C GLY A 692 22.37 3.28 8.15
N TYR A 693 22.43 4.16 9.17
CA TYR A 693 23.54 5.08 9.42
C TYR A 693 24.59 4.50 10.36
#